data_AF-A0A062UXL5-F1
#
_entry.id   AF-A0A062UXL5-F1
#
_cell.length_a   1.000
_cell.length_b   1.000
_cell.length_c   1.000
_cell.angle_alpha   90.00
_cell.angle_beta   90.00
_cell.angle_gamma   90.00
#
_symmetry.space_group_name_H-M   'P 1'
#
loop_
_entity.id
_entity.type
_entity.pdbx_description
1 polymer ?
#
loop_
_entity_poly.entity_id
_entity_poly.type
_entity_poly.pdbx_seq_one_letter_code
_entity_poly.pdbx_strand_id
1 'polypeptide(L)'
;MYIKFVFIFFVLLLTYTTPSLAAPIHFSNLIANPGFESGTTKPLNWSFVTVDGNTPLWSTVSYSGSRSVKISVPGTTDSKSGYPKSDLIEVESLQNYILSVWFKTQGAGGTNAPAIRVVELDANKKVLKNIGFNFKKGTNDWTQKQITFRTGINTRWVYVYANTWDGYGTLWIDDVELRRSNLIANPGFESGATKPLNWSFVTVDGNTPLWSTVSYSGSRSVKISIPGTTDSKSGYPKSDLIEVESLQNYILSVWFKTQGVGGTNAPAIRVVELDANKKSLKNIGFNFKKGTNDWTQKQITFKTGTNTRWIYVYANTWDGYGTLWVDDVELRPYSYIIYTDGINTYAKNGYTGKIDYSGTDSTIIIQNALDMVDNNPTLGKKQYYVYLKGKFTVTGINVKSNTVLDLREAIIISSGNTIPLRLSGTSNSKIIGGVIDCNSQTDGNTNMRCISLLNTDKVTIDGTEVKNGGYYGINLWQANNNIIKNVYSHHNFVGGIHLGSDTAGRGWYNTVQNSIFKNNRISGLSDRGSTVPNEKLYNTYNSITAINNNATSDSRGIFLSGTGSTDAVFTLNDITVLNNTHGLLAENASVYITNLNASYNKESGLFMRAVRNSTIINVTANDNGKKAYSGGIRIIDLFGRASQDITVIGTEARRNWRNIYVFSNVGSKNITFDSIDATDGVDSNVFIYGVQ
;
A
#
# COMPACT_ATOMS: atom_id res chain seq x y z
N MET A 1 -7.08 57.47 -46.41
CA MET A 1 -7.09 57.27 -44.95
C MET A 1 -6.92 55.78 -44.70
N TYR A 2 -5.68 55.31 -44.54
CA TYR A 2 -5.32 53.88 -44.48
C TYR A 2 -5.21 53.44 -43.01
N ILE A 3 -6.04 52.49 -42.59
CA ILE A 3 -5.95 51.84 -41.28
C ILE A 3 -4.96 50.66 -41.43
N LYS A 4 -3.81 50.78 -40.76
CA LYS A 4 -2.79 49.73 -40.68
C LYS A 4 -3.20 48.72 -39.60
N PHE A 5 -3.44 47.47 -39.97
CA PHE A 5 -3.45 46.35 -39.03
C PHE A 5 -2.00 45.96 -38.72
N VAL A 6 -1.61 46.11 -37.45
CA VAL A 6 -0.33 45.63 -36.92
C VAL A 6 -0.53 44.18 -36.47
N PHE A 7 0.11 43.24 -37.15
CA PHE A 7 0.25 41.86 -36.69
C PHE A 7 1.34 41.81 -35.61
N ILE A 8 0.95 41.62 -34.35
CA ILE A 8 1.87 41.36 -33.25
C ILE A 8 2.16 39.85 -33.25
N PHE A 9 3.40 39.48 -33.60
CA PHE A 9 3.93 38.13 -33.44
C PHE A 9 4.15 37.87 -31.94
N PHE A 10 3.28 37.08 -31.31
CA PHE A 10 3.55 36.49 -29.99
C PHE A 10 4.55 35.34 -30.19
N VAL A 11 5.83 35.61 -29.94
CA VAL A 11 6.83 34.54 -29.78
C VAL A 11 6.57 33.87 -28.44
N LEU A 12 5.83 32.77 -28.49
CA LEU A 12 5.63 31.88 -27.35
C LEU A 12 6.98 31.22 -27.04
N LEU A 13 7.73 31.78 -26.09
CA LEU A 13 8.95 31.20 -25.57
C LEU A 13 8.57 29.95 -24.76
N LEU A 14 8.43 28.80 -25.44
CA LEU A 14 8.36 27.50 -24.80
C LEU A 14 9.68 27.27 -24.06
N THR A 15 9.67 27.53 -22.76
CA THR A 15 10.67 26.97 -21.85
C THR A 15 10.42 25.47 -21.81
N TYR A 16 11.16 24.73 -22.64
CA TYR A 16 11.32 23.29 -22.47
C TYR A 16 12.01 23.08 -21.12
N THR A 17 11.23 22.87 -20.07
CA THR A 17 11.74 22.18 -18.88
C THR A 17 12.12 20.80 -19.39
N THR A 18 13.43 20.54 -19.48
CA THR A 18 13.90 19.18 -19.71
C THR A 18 13.30 18.33 -18.60
N PRO A 19 12.53 17.28 -18.92
CA PRO A 19 12.12 16.33 -17.91
C PRO A 19 13.40 15.80 -17.28
N SER A 20 13.59 16.11 -16.01
CA SER A 20 14.53 15.41 -15.14
C SER A 20 14.18 13.94 -15.27
N LEU A 21 14.98 13.21 -16.06
CA LEU A 21 14.91 11.76 -16.15
C LEU A 21 15.20 11.27 -14.73
N ALA A 22 14.14 10.92 -14.01
CA ALA A 22 14.27 10.15 -12.80
C ALA A 22 15.11 8.93 -13.15
N ALA A 23 16.31 8.85 -12.57
CA ALA A 23 17.19 7.72 -12.78
C ALA A 23 16.41 6.43 -12.45
N PRO A 24 16.52 5.40 -13.30
CA PRO A 24 15.73 4.18 -13.18
C PRO A 24 15.99 3.51 -11.83
N ILE A 25 14.91 3.17 -11.12
CA ILE A 25 14.99 2.35 -9.92
C ILE A 25 15.14 0.89 -10.38
N HIS A 26 16.37 0.50 -10.75
CA HIS A 26 16.79 -0.90 -10.61
C HIS A 26 16.43 -1.36 -9.19
N PHE A 27 16.51 -2.65 -8.85
CA PHE A 27 16.92 -2.95 -7.47
C PHE A 27 18.29 -2.31 -7.27
N SER A 28 18.29 -1.04 -6.86
CA SER A 28 19.41 -0.14 -7.01
C SER A 28 20.53 -0.76 -6.24
N ASN A 29 21.66 -0.98 -6.92
CA ASN A 29 22.87 -1.33 -6.24
C ASN A 29 23.03 -0.37 -5.06
N LEU A 30 23.05 -0.93 -3.86
CA LEU A 30 23.07 -0.15 -2.62
C LEU A 30 24.43 0.53 -2.43
N ILE A 31 25.43 0.12 -3.21
CA ILE A 31 26.74 0.75 -3.28
C ILE A 31 26.69 1.90 -4.28
N ALA A 32 27.00 3.10 -3.82
CA ALA A 32 27.18 4.25 -4.69
C ALA A 32 28.50 4.16 -5.48
N ASN A 33 28.48 4.59 -6.75
CA ASN A 33 29.62 4.54 -7.66
C ASN A 33 30.30 3.15 -7.74
N PRO A 34 29.53 2.08 -8.06
CA PRO A 34 30.00 0.70 -7.96
C PRO A 34 31.02 0.28 -9.02
N GLY A 35 30.99 0.89 -10.20
CA GLY A 35 31.98 0.74 -11.26
C GLY A 35 33.10 1.79 -11.20
N PHE A 36 33.17 2.57 -10.11
CA PHE A 36 34.27 3.52 -9.88
C PHE A 36 34.47 4.61 -10.95
N GLU A 37 33.46 4.92 -11.76
CA GLU A 37 33.60 5.85 -12.90
C GLU A 37 33.54 7.33 -12.52
N SER A 38 33.10 7.66 -11.30
CA SER A 38 33.00 9.04 -10.83
C SER A 38 34.07 9.35 -9.78
N GLY A 39 34.82 10.44 -9.95
CA GLY A 39 35.91 10.83 -9.03
C GLY A 39 36.91 11.78 -9.67
N THR A 40 37.95 12.16 -8.92
CA THR A 40 39.07 13.00 -9.42
C THR A 40 40.41 12.31 -9.22
N THR A 41 40.78 12.06 -7.97
CA THR A 41 42.00 11.32 -7.59
C THR A 41 41.69 9.93 -7.02
N LYS A 42 40.46 9.74 -6.57
CA LYS A 42 39.88 8.48 -6.09
C LYS A 42 38.38 8.46 -6.42
N PRO A 43 37.73 7.28 -6.45
CA PRO A 43 36.31 7.20 -6.74
C PRO A 43 35.48 7.87 -5.63
N LEU A 44 34.44 8.61 -6.02
CA LEU A 44 33.44 9.17 -5.09
C LEU A 44 32.77 8.05 -4.30
N ASN A 45 32.43 8.31 -3.04
CA ASN A 45 31.81 7.36 -2.09
C ASN A 45 32.69 6.16 -1.69
N TRP A 46 33.99 6.27 -1.96
CA TRP A 46 35.00 5.29 -1.57
C TRP A 46 36.19 5.98 -0.92
N SER A 47 36.67 5.40 0.17
CA SER A 47 37.87 5.81 0.88
C SER A 47 38.98 4.79 0.65
N PHE A 48 40.18 5.26 0.33
CA PHE A 48 41.37 4.41 0.24
C PHE A 48 42.15 4.51 1.55
N VAL A 49 42.45 3.37 2.15
CA VAL A 49 43.21 3.26 3.39
C VAL A 49 44.59 2.69 3.10
N THR A 50 45.64 3.39 3.53
CA THR A 50 47.03 2.95 3.43
C THR A 50 47.39 2.04 4.60
N VAL A 51 48.01 0.89 4.31
CA VAL A 51 48.55 -0.03 5.33
C VAL A 51 49.91 -0.51 4.84
N ASP A 52 50.91 -0.53 5.74
CA ASP A 52 52.29 -0.96 5.44
C ASP A 52 52.90 -0.26 4.20
N GLY A 53 52.57 1.01 4.00
CA GLY A 53 53.01 1.81 2.85
C GLY A 53 52.27 1.52 1.54
N ASN A 54 51.39 0.52 1.49
CA ASN A 54 50.61 0.19 0.30
C ASN A 54 49.26 0.93 0.32
N THR A 55 48.96 1.64 -0.77
CA THR A 55 47.71 2.39 -0.94
C THR A 55 47.01 1.93 -2.22
N PRO A 56 45.68 1.68 -2.20
CA PRO A 56 44.93 1.41 -3.42
C PRO A 56 45.05 2.55 -4.43
N LEU A 57 44.91 2.21 -5.72
CA LEU A 57 45.02 3.14 -6.83
C LEU A 57 43.75 3.11 -7.68
N TRP A 58 43.36 4.27 -8.18
CA TRP A 58 42.26 4.39 -9.13
C TRP A 58 42.79 4.10 -10.54
N SER A 59 42.54 2.87 -11.01
CA SER A 59 43.21 2.29 -12.16
C SER A 59 42.44 2.51 -13.45
N THR A 60 43.15 2.48 -14.59
CA THR A 60 42.57 2.45 -15.95
C THR A 60 42.44 1.03 -16.50
N VAL A 61 42.86 0.01 -15.75
CA VAL A 61 42.61 -1.39 -16.09
C VAL A 61 41.27 -1.76 -15.48
N SER A 62 40.21 -1.74 -16.27
CA SER A 62 38.83 -1.97 -15.81
C SER A 62 38.19 -3.18 -16.47
N TYR A 63 37.09 -3.66 -15.88
CA TYR A 63 36.21 -4.65 -16.48
C TYR A 63 35.17 -3.97 -17.36
N SER A 64 34.54 -2.90 -16.85
CA SER A 64 33.64 -2.04 -17.59
C SER A 64 34.08 -0.58 -17.46
N GLY A 65 33.44 0.33 -18.22
CA GLY A 65 33.79 1.75 -18.17
C GLY A 65 35.27 2.06 -18.44
N SER A 66 35.80 3.05 -17.72
CA SER A 66 37.16 3.57 -17.88
C SER A 66 38.02 3.41 -16.62
N ARG A 67 37.43 2.96 -15.51
CA ARG A 67 38.06 2.97 -14.20
C ARG A 67 37.78 1.70 -13.39
N SER A 68 38.67 1.41 -12.47
CA SER A 68 38.50 0.36 -11.45
C SER A 68 39.37 0.68 -10.23
N VAL A 69 39.36 -0.17 -9.20
CA VAL A 69 40.32 -0.05 -8.09
C VAL A 69 41.38 -1.14 -8.17
N LYS A 70 42.65 -0.72 -8.19
CA LYS A 70 43.84 -1.58 -8.08
C LYS A 70 44.34 -1.60 -6.64
N ILE A 71 44.66 -2.79 -6.16
CA ILE A 71 45.23 -3.09 -4.84
C ILE A 71 46.51 -3.88 -5.11
N SER A 72 47.65 -3.48 -4.56
CA SER A 72 48.94 -4.09 -4.90
C SER A 72 49.87 -4.18 -3.71
N VAL A 73 50.54 -5.32 -3.57
CA VAL A 73 51.72 -5.52 -2.71
C VAL A 73 52.85 -5.99 -3.62
N PRO A 74 53.90 -5.17 -3.83
CA PRO A 74 54.98 -5.52 -4.74
C PRO A 74 55.87 -6.65 -4.19
N GLY A 75 56.52 -7.38 -5.09
CA GLY A 75 57.43 -8.48 -4.73
C GLY A 75 56.72 -9.78 -4.37
N THR A 76 57.43 -10.65 -3.65
CA THR A 76 56.97 -12.00 -3.24
C THR A 76 57.00 -12.21 -1.73
N THR A 77 57.13 -11.13 -0.95
CA THR A 77 57.11 -11.17 0.51
C THR A 77 55.72 -10.78 0.98
N ASP A 78 55.18 -11.53 1.94
CA ASP A 78 53.85 -11.26 2.50
C ASP A 78 53.80 -9.88 3.17
N SER A 79 52.80 -9.09 2.80
CA SER A 79 52.51 -7.79 3.41
C SER A 79 51.01 -7.48 3.31
N LYS A 80 50.60 -6.27 3.71
CA LYS A 80 49.21 -5.81 3.68
C LYS A 80 49.06 -4.70 2.64
N SER A 81 48.06 -4.82 1.78
CA SER A 81 47.94 -4.02 0.55
C SER A 81 47.32 -2.62 0.69
N GLY A 82 46.87 -2.21 1.89
CA GLY A 82 45.82 -1.21 2.00
C GLY A 82 44.48 -1.69 1.41
N TYR A 83 43.44 -0.85 1.43
CA TYR A 83 42.12 -1.25 0.92
C TYR A 83 41.19 -0.08 0.53
N PRO A 84 40.39 -0.23 -0.55
CA PRO A 84 39.20 0.60 -0.75
C PRO A 84 38.10 0.19 0.21
N LYS A 85 37.38 1.17 0.73
CA LYS A 85 36.24 1.01 1.62
C LYS A 85 35.10 1.88 1.10
N SER A 86 33.93 1.29 0.87
CA SER A 86 32.75 2.06 0.49
C SER A 86 32.30 2.96 1.65
N ASP A 87 31.48 3.95 1.35
CA ASP A 87 30.67 4.61 2.37
C ASP A 87 29.76 3.61 3.09
N LEU A 88 29.22 4.04 4.23
CA LEU A 88 28.24 3.26 4.97
C LEU A 88 26.95 3.14 4.17
N ILE A 89 26.52 1.90 3.97
CA ILE A 89 25.31 1.52 3.27
C ILE A 89 24.33 1.05 4.32
N GLU A 90 23.17 1.69 4.36
CA GLU A 90 22.12 1.26 5.26
C GLU A 90 21.49 -0.05 4.76
N VAL A 91 21.30 -1.02 5.65
CA VAL A 91 20.67 -2.31 5.33
C VAL A 91 19.65 -2.70 6.40
N GLU A 92 18.66 -3.47 5.98
CA GLU A 92 17.70 -4.11 6.89
C GLU A 92 18.37 -5.23 7.68
N SER A 93 18.06 -5.35 8.97
CA SER A 93 18.41 -6.51 9.77
C SER A 93 17.66 -7.75 9.30
N LEU A 94 18.25 -8.93 9.51
CA LEU A 94 17.66 -10.23 9.16
C LEU A 94 17.28 -10.43 7.67
N GLN A 95 17.74 -9.55 6.78
CA GLN A 95 17.43 -9.56 5.35
C GLN A 95 18.55 -10.22 4.56
N ASN A 96 18.17 -10.96 3.52
CA ASN A 96 19.12 -11.57 2.59
C ASN A 96 19.58 -10.55 1.55
N TYR A 97 20.89 -10.51 1.33
CA TYR A 97 21.57 -9.69 0.32
C TYR A 97 22.49 -10.55 -0.52
N ILE A 98 22.78 -10.05 -1.71
CA ILE A 98 23.80 -10.57 -2.61
C ILE A 98 24.88 -9.51 -2.71
N LEU A 99 26.12 -9.86 -2.35
CA LEU A 99 27.32 -9.11 -2.73
C LEU A 99 27.92 -9.80 -3.97
N SER A 100 28.16 -9.06 -5.05
CA SER A 100 28.96 -9.51 -6.20
C SER A 100 30.02 -8.49 -6.60
N VAL A 101 31.09 -8.96 -7.23
CA VAL A 101 32.18 -8.12 -7.72
C VAL A 101 32.88 -8.79 -8.90
N TRP A 102 33.29 -8.00 -9.89
CA TRP A 102 34.25 -8.44 -10.92
C TRP A 102 35.66 -8.23 -10.40
N PHE A 103 36.52 -9.23 -10.54
CA PHE A 103 37.90 -9.14 -10.08
C PHE A 103 38.89 -9.71 -11.09
N LYS A 104 40.10 -9.14 -11.12
CA LYS A 104 41.25 -9.63 -11.89
C LYS A 104 42.45 -9.73 -10.95
N THR A 105 43.33 -10.71 -11.15
CA THR A 105 44.55 -10.87 -10.33
C THR A 105 45.78 -11.02 -11.20
N GLN A 106 46.93 -10.53 -10.74
CA GLN A 106 48.23 -10.72 -11.37
C GLN A 106 49.27 -11.06 -10.32
N GLY A 107 49.88 -12.24 -10.44
CA GLY A 107 50.91 -12.71 -9.51
C GLY A 107 50.46 -12.76 -8.04
N ALA A 108 49.15 -12.93 -7.78
CA ALA A 108 48.63 -12.95 -6.42
C ALA A 108 49.12 -14.20 -5.68
N GLY A 109 49.84 -14.04 -4.57
CA GLY A 109 50.44 -15.17 -3.86
C GLY A 109 50.60 -14.90 -2.37
N GLY A 110 51.43 -15.71 -1.71
CA GLY A 110 51.73 -15.57 -0.29
C GLY A 110 50.88 -16.46 0.61
N THR A 111 50.82 -16.15 1.91
CA THR A 111 50.04 -16.92 2.88
C THR A 111 48.54 -16.85 2.57
N ASN A 112 47.96 -15.65 2.47
CA ASN A 112 46.53 -15.48 2.21
C ASN A 112 46.23 -15.05 0.78
N ALA A 113 45.05 -15.41 0.30
CA ALA A 113 44.55 -14.91 -0.97
C ALA A 113 43.91 -13.51 -0.79
N PRO A 114 43.89 -12.67 -1.84
CA PRO A 114 43.12 -11.43 -1.83
C PRO A 114 41.64 -11.71 -1.54
N ALA A 115 40.92 -10.76 -0.95
CA ALA A 115 39.56 -10.98 -0.49
C ALA A 115 38.68 -9.72 -0.60
N ILE A 116 37.37 -9.92 -0.62
CA ILE A 116 36.36 -8.87 -0.41
C ILE A 116 35.47 -9.24 0.77
N ARG A 117 35.01 -8.22 1.50
CA ARG A 117 34.22 -8.36 2.71
C ARG A 117 33.10 -7.33 2.74
N VAL A 118 31.92 -7.76 3.19
CA VAL A 118 30.89 -6.92 3.78
C VAL A 118 31.09 -6.91 5.29
N VAL A 119 31.16 -5.72 5.87
CA VAL A 119 31.27 -5.53 7.32
C VAL A 119 29.93 -5.04 7.83
N GLU A 120 29.29 -5.82 8.69
CA GLU A 120 28.03 -5.45 9.34
C GLU A 120 28.30 -4.65 10.61
N LEU A 121 27.53 -3.57 10.79
CA LEU A 121 27.60 -2.72 11.96
C LEU A 121 26.22 -2.49 12.56
N ASP A 122 26.19 -2.26 13.87
CA ASP A 122 24.97 -1.87 14.59
C ASP A 122 24.58 -0.40 14.34
N ALA A 123 23.47 0.03 14.94
CA ALA A 123 22.99 1.42 14.82
C ALA A 123 24.02 2.47 15.29
N ASN A 124 24.93 2.10 16.19
CA ASN A 124 26.01 2.95 16.70
C ASN A 124 27.31 2.83 15.86
N LYS A 125 27.26 2.15 14.71
CA LYS A 125 28.40 1.90 13.82
C LYS A 125 29.50 1.06 14.47
N LYS A 126 29.18 0.24 15.47
CA LYS A 126 30.10 -0.77 16.01
C LYS A 126 30.08 -2.01 15.13
N VAL A 127 31.25 -2.53 14.78
CA VAL A 127 31.38 -3.75 13.98
C VAL A 127 30.76 -4.93 14.72
N LEU A 128 29.90 -5.67 14.02
CA LEU A 128 29.23 -6.88 14.50
C LEU A 128 29.89 -8.13 13.94
N LYS A 129 30.07 -8.19 12.61
CA LYS A 129 30.69 -9.33 11.92
C LYS A 129 31.14 -8.94 10.51
N ASN A 130 32.06 -9.73 9.97
CA ASN A 130 32.55 -9.59 8.59
C ASN A 130 32.21 -10.86 7.80
N ILE A 131 31.68 -10.70 6.60
CA ILE A 131 31.29 -11.80 5.71
C ILE A 131 31.91 -11.54 4.35
N GLY A 132 32.36 -12.57 3.66
CA GLY A 132 32.81 -12.41 2.28
C GLY A 132 33.45 -13.67 1.75
N PHE A 133 34.29 -13.51 0.74
CA PHE A 133 34.99 -14.62 0.13
C PHE A 133 36.39 -14.21 -0.32
N ASN A 134 37.22 -15.22 -0.55
CA ASN A 134 38.57 -15.04 -1.07
C ASN A 134 38.58 -15.21 -2.60
N PHE A 135 39.42 -14.44 -3.27
CA PHE A 135 39.72 -14.55 -4.70
C PHE A 135 40.75 -15.67 -4.95
N LYS A 136 40.91 -16.08 -6.20
CA LYS A 136 41.89 -17.10 -6.57
C LYS A 136 43.30 -16.48 -6.60
N LYS A 137 44.31 -17.21 -6.11
CA LYS A 137 45.74 -16.86 -6.27
C LYS A 137 46.19 -17.01 -7.73
N GLY A 138 47.36 -16.49 -8.07
CA GLY A 138 47.98 -16.52 -9.39
C GLY A 138 47.59 -15.32 -10.26
N THR A 139 47.69 -15.52 -11.57
CA THR A 139 47.24 -14.56 -12.57
C THR A 139 45.95 -15.07 -13.19
N ASN A 140 44.86 -14.32 -13.02
CA ASN A 140 43.55 -14.69 -13.54
C ASN A 140 42.93 -13.45 -14.20
N ASP A 141 42.26 -13.66 -15.34
CA ASP A 141 41.53 -12.59 -16.02
C ASP A 141 40.24 -12.22 -15.25
N TRP A 142 39.56 -11.16 -15.69
CA TRP A 142 38.31 -10.69 -15.10
C TRP A 142 37.31 -11.81 -14.94
N THR A 143 36.93 -12.08 -13.69
CA THR A 143 35.96 -13.11 -13.32
C THR A 143 35.01 -12.51 -12.29
N GLN A 144 33.71 -12.80 -12.40
CA GLN A 144 32.75 -12.38 -11.39
C GLN A 144 32.69 -13.41 -10.26
N LYS A 145 32.54 -12.94 -9.03
CA LYS A 145 32.20 -13.79 -7.89
C LYS A 145 31.15 -13.13 -7.02
N GLN A 146 30.30 -13.94 -6.40
CA GLN A 146 29.21 -13.48 -5.56
C GLN A 146 29.05 -14.33 -4.30
N ILE A 147 28.41 -13.74 -3.29
CA ILE A 147 27.95 -14.42 -2.08
C ILE A 147 26.56 -13.91 -1.73
N THR A 148 25.69 -14.82 -1.32
CA THR A 148 24.45 -14.46 -0.64
C THR A 148 24.69 -14.53 0.86
N PHE A 149 24.29 -13.50 1.59
CA PHE A 149 24.41 -13.46 3.04
C PHE A 149 23.17 -12.85 3.68
N ARG A 150 22.96 -13.17 4.97
CA ARG A 150 21.90 -12.58 5.78
C ARG A 150 22.50 -11.65 6.83
N THR A 151 21.97 -10.44 6.91
CA THR A 151 22.30 -9.49 7.97
C THR A 151 21.89 -10.02 9.35
N GLY A 152 22.66 -9.69 10.38
CA GLY A 152 22.35 -9.99 11.78
C GLY A 152 21.14 -9.21 12.31
N ILE A 153 20.61 -9.63 13.46
CA ILE A 153 19.45 -8.99 14.11
C ILE A 153 19.72 -7.54 14.50
N ASN A 154 20.96 -7.23 14.87
CA ASN A 154 21.39 -5.88 15.28
C ASN A 154 22.00 -5.08 14.13
N THR A 155 22.07 -5.63 12.93
CA THR A 155 22.74 -4.99 11.80
C THR A 155 21.90 -3.86 11.23
N ARG A 156 22.53 -2.70 11.08
CA ARG A 156 21.91 -1.47 10.59
C ARG A 156 22.64 -0.90 9.39
N TRP A 157 23.97 -1.02 9.41
CA TRP A 157 24.83 -0.54 8.36
C TRP A 157 25.70 -1.68 7.87
N VAL A 158 26.12 -1.58 6.61
CA VAL A 158 27.27 -2.30 6.09
C VAL A 158 28.23 -1.35 5.41
N TYR A 159 29.46 -1.77 5.25
CA TYR A 159 30.31 -1.27 4.17
C TYR A 159 31.03 -2.43 3.50
N VAL A 160 31.48 -2.19 2.28
CA VAL A 160 32.25 -3.17 1.52
C VAL A 160 33.70 -2.72 1.44
N TYR A 161 34.64 -3.64 1.65
CA TYR A 161 36.05 -3.38 1.42
C TYR A 161 36.74 -4.61 0.83
N ALA A 162 37.85 -4.40 0.12
CA ALA A 162 38.66 -5.47 -0.47
C ALA A 162 40.14 -5.29 -0.12
N ASN A 163 40.87 -6.36 0.13
CA ASN A 163 42.28 -6.29 0.52
C ASN A 163 43.06 -7.58 0.19
N THR A 164 44.38 -7.49 0.30
CA THR A 164 45.29 -8.64 0.45
C THR A 164 45.98 -8.48 1.81
N TRP A 165 45.86 -9.48 2.68
CA TRP A 165 46.36 -9.43 4.05
C TRP A 165 47.36 -10.56 4.28
N ASP A 166 48.63 -10.27 4.53
CA ASP A 166 49.70 -11.27 4.59
C ASP A 166 49.78 -12.08 3.28
N GLY A 167 49.89 -11.35 2.17
CA GLY A 167 50.07 -11.90 0.84
C GLY A 167 50.71 -10.87 -0.09
N TYR A 168 50.88 -11.22 -1.36
CA TYR A 168 51.49 -10.34 -2.35
C TYR A 168 50.78 -10.38 -3.71
N GLY A 169 51.20 -9.51 -4.64
CA GLY A 169 50.68 -9.42 -6.01
C GLY A 169 49.67 -8.30 -6.19
N THR A 170 48.97 -8.30 -7.33
CA THR A 170 47.98 -7.28 -7.70
C THR A 170 46.57 -7.87 -7.80
N LEU A 171 45.59 -7.14 -7.26
CA LEU A 171 44.15 -7.36 -7.40
C LEU A 171 43.53 -6.11 -8.02
N TRP A 172 42.66 -6.28 -9.01
CA TRP A 172 41.71 -5.26 -9.42
C TRP A 172 40.30 -5.69 -9.06
N ILE A 173 39.47 -4.74 -8.63
CA ILE A 173 38.04 -4.93 -8.44
C ILE A 173 37.26 -3.88 -9.23
N ASP A 174 36.13 -4.29 -9.77
CA ASP A 174 35.22 -3.46 -10.56
C ASP A 174 33.77 -3.91 -10.40
N ASP A 175 32.82 -3.03 -10.72
CA ASP A 175 31.38 -3.29 -10.70
C ASP A 175 30.89 -4.02 -9.43
N VAL A 176 31.18 -3.43 -8.26
CA VAL A 176 30.81 -4.00 -6.96
C VAL A 176 29.31 -3.81 -6.72
N GLU A 177 28.55 -4.88 -6.57
CA GLU A 177 27.11 -4.84 -6.33
C GLU A 177 26.73 -5.36 -4.95
N LEU A 178 25.93 -4.58 -4.22
CA LEU A 178 25.17 -5.06 -3.08
C LEU A 178 23.68 -4.84 -3.34
N ARG A 179 22.87 -5.90 -3.32
CA ARG A 179 21.41 -5.80 -3.50
C ARG A 179 20.67 -6.78 -2.61
N ARG A 180 19.38 -6.53 -2.38
CA ARG A 180 18.52 -7.48 -1.66
C ARG A 180 18.28 -8.74 -2.49
N SER A 181 18.11 -9.86 -1.81
CA SER A 181 17.74 -11.13 -2.42
C SER A 181 16.24 -11.17 -2.71
N ASN A 182 15.90 -11.22 -4.00
CA ASN A 182 14.60 -11.63 -4.52
C ASN A 182 14.65 -13.16 -4.73
N LEU A 183 13.55 -13.87 -4.47
CA LEU A 183 13.51 -15.32 -4.71
C LEU A 183 13.56 -15.65 -6.21
N ILE A 184 13.17 -14.70 -7.08
CA ILE A 184 13.33 -14.80 -8.52
C ILE A 184 14.71 -14.27 -8.92
N ALA A 185 15.48 -15.08 -9.64
CA ALA A 185 16.74 -14.67 -10.24
C ALA A 185 16.50 -13.80 -11.48
N ASN A 186 17.37 -12.79 -11.68
CA ASN A 186 17.30 -11.84 -12.80
C ASN A 186 15.90 -11.22 -13.01
N PRO A 187 15.30 -10.61 -11.97
CA PRO A 187 13.91 -10.18 -11.99
C PRO A 187 13.60 -8.97 -12.90
N GLY A 188 14.60 -8.12 -13.15
CA GLY A 188 14.54 -7.00 -14.11
C GLY A 188 15.11 -7.36 -15.48
N PHE A 189 15.45 -8.64 -15.72
CA PHE A 189 15.91 -9.11 -17.03
C PHE A 189 17.19 -8.45 -17.57
N GLU A 190 18.05 -7.89 -16.73
CA GLU A 190 19.23 -7.10 -17.14
C GLU A 190 20.46 -7.96 -17.49
N SER A 191 20.44 -9.25 -17.16
CA SER A 191 21.55 -10.17 -17.45
C SER A 191 21.15 -11.20 -18.51
N GLY A 192 22.00 -11.44 -19.50
CA GLY A 192 21.73 -12.40 -20.59
C GLY A 192 22.53 -12.07 -21.85
N ALA A 193 22.41 -12.92 -22.87
CA ALA A 193 23.06 -12.69 -24.18
C ALA A 193 22.01 -12.48 -25.29
N THR A 194 21.21 -13.52 -25.58
CA THR A 194 20.09 -13.45 -26.54
C THR A 194 18.73 -13.48 -25.85
N LYS A 195 18.71 -13.94 -24.60
CA LYS A 195 17.56 -14.00 -23.70
C LYS A 195 18.04 -13.77 -22.26
N PRO A 196 17.15 -13.34 -21.35
CA PRO A 196 17.52 -13.15 -19.96
C PRO A 196 17.98 -14.47 -19.30
N LEU A 197 19.06 -14.42 -18.55
CA LEU A 197 19.58 -15.53 -17.74
C LEU A 197 18.53 -15.94 -16.67
N ASN A 198 18.39 -17.23 -16.38
CA ASN A 198 17.41 -17.83 -15.46
C ASN A 198 15.94 -17.73 -15.91
N TRP A 199 15.75 -17.42 -17.20
CA TRP A 199 14.44 -17.38 -17.84
C TRP A 199 14.48 -18.16 -19.15
N SER A 200 13.45 -18.96 -19.35
CA SER A 200 13.20 -19.69 -20.59
C SER A 200 12.08 -19.02 -21.37
N PHE A 201 12.26 -18.80 -22.66
CA PHE A 201 11.20 -18.33 -23.55
C PHE A 201 10.57 -19.53 -24.23
N VAL A 202 9.27 -19.72 -24.02
CA VAL A 202 8.48 -20.78 -24.65
C VAL A 202 7.74 -20.18 -25.83
N THR A 203 7.88 -20.78 -27.01
CA THR A 203 7.11 -20.42 -28.21
C THR A 203 5.79 -21.16 -28.22
N VAL A 204 4.70 -20.44 -28.47
CA VAL A 204 3.35 -21.01 -28.66
C VAL A 204 2.72 -20.31 -29.86
N ASP A 205 2.11 -21.09 -30.76
CA ASP A 205 1.43 -20.59 -31.98
C ASP A 205 2.30 -19.62 -32.81
N GLY A 206 3.60 -19.91 -32.90
CA GLY A 206 4.57 -19.08 -33.61
C GLY A 206 4.98 -17.78 -32.90
N ASN A 207 4.37 -17.46 -31.75
CA ASN A 207 4.70 -16.28 -30.96
C ASN A 207 5.78 -16.61 -29.92
N THR A 208 6.93 -15.92 -29.97
CA THR A 208 8.01 -16.05 -29.00
C THR A 208 8.20 -14.72 -28.25
N PRO A 209 8.37 -14.73 -26.91
CA PRO A 209 8.74 -13.53 -26.18
C PRO A 209 10.06 -12.95 -26.69
N LEU A 210 10.22 -11.64 -26.53
CA LEU A 210 11.41 -10.90 -26.96
C LEU A 210 12.05 -10.18 -25.77
N TRP A 211 13.38 -10.15 -25.77
CA TRP A 211 14.14 -9.38 -24.80
C TRP A 211 14.22 -7.92 -25.25
N SER A 212 13.38 -7.09 -24.64
CA SER A 212 13.03 -5.75 -25.10
C SER A 212 13.89 -4.66 -24.46
N THR A 213 14.06 -3.53 -25.15
CA THR A 213 14.69 -2.31 -24.62
C THR A 213 13.68 -1.30 -24.07
N VAL A 214 12.38 -1.52 -24.28
CA VAL A 214 11.32 -0.78 -23.58
C VAL A 214 11.19 -1.38 -22.19
N SER A 215 11.70 -0.70 -21.18
CA SER A 215 11.74 -1.17 -19.79
C SER A 215 11.08 -0.20 -18.83
N TYR A 216 10.77 -0.67 -17.62
CA TYR A 216 10.32 0.16 -16.50
C TYR A 216 11.53 0.73 -15.77
N SER A 217 12.49 -0.14 -15.47
CA SER A 217 13.80 0.22 -14.93
C SER A 217 14.91 -0.42 -15.75
N GLY A 218 16.15 -0.05 -15.48
CA GLY A 218 17.31 -0.53 -16.23
C GLY A 218 17.21 -0.34 -17.74
N SER A 219 17.74 -1.30 -18.48
CA SER A 219 17.88 -1.24 -19.94
C SER A 219 17.06 -2.31 -20.67
N ARG A 220 16.44 -3.24 -19.93
CA ARG A 220 15.80 -4.43 -20.48
C ARG A 220 14.48 -4.76 -19.80
N SER A 221 13.64 -5.48 -20.53
CA SER A 221 12.42 -6.12 -20.02
C SER A 221 12.05 -7.30 -20.91
N VAL A 222 10.94 -7.98 -20.64
CA VAL A 222 10.38 -8.97 -21.58
C VAL A 222 9.14 -8.45 -22.26
N LYS A 223 9.14 -8.47 -23.59
CA LYS A 223 7.99 -8.18 -24.45
C LYS A 223 7.31 -9.48 -24.87
N ILE A 224 6.01 -9.54 -24.67
CA ILE A 224 5.12 -10.61 -25.10
C ILE A 224 4.13 -9.97 -26.08
N SER A 225 4.10 -10.44 -27.33
CA SER A 225 3.34 -9.78 -28.38
C SER A 225 2.62 -10.82 -29.25
N ILE A 226 1.36 -10.53 -29.55
CA ILE A 226 0.56 -11.21 -30.56
C ILE A 226 0.14 -10.12 -31.55
N PRO A 227 0.70 -10.10 -32.77
CA PRO A 227 0.41 -9.05 -33.75
C PRO A 227 -1.04 -9.16 -34.27
N GLY A 228 -1.59 -8.02 -34.71
CA GLY A 228 -2.95 -7.94 -35.24
C GLY A 228 -4.03 -7.86 -34.16
N THR A 229 -5.26 -8.24 -34.54
CA THR A 229 -6.47 -8.15 -33.71
C THR A 229 -7.24 -9.47 -33.62
N THR A 230 -6.57 -10.58 -33.93
CA THR A 230 -7.17 -11.93 -33.85
C THR A 230 -6.68 -12.61 -32.60
N ASP A 231 -7.59 -13.24 -31.86
CA ASP A 231 -7.25 -13.98 -30.65
C ASP A 231 -6.29 -15.12 -30.97
N SER A 232 -5.19 -15.17 -30.23
CA SER A 232 -4.19 -16.23 -30.32
C SER A 232 -3.56 -16.46 -28.96
N LYS A 233 -2.58 -17.37 -28.90
CA LYS A 233 -1.80 -17.67 -27.71
C LYS A 233 -0.40 -17.12 -27.90
N SER A 234 0.04 -16.30 -26.95
CA SER A 234 1.42 -15.85 -26.91
C SER A 234 2.30 -16.99 -26.41
N GLY A 235 3.56 -17.02 -26.86
CA GLY A 235 4.62 -17.59 -26.05
C GLY A 235 4.77 -16.87 -24.71
N TYR A 236 5.64 -17.37 -23.84
CA TYR A 236 5.80 -16.81 -22.49
C TYR A 236 7.22 -16.94 -21.92
N PRO A 237 7.71 -15.93 -21.17
CA PRO A 237 8.86 -16.09 -20.30
C PRO A 237 8.46 -16.96 -19.10
N LYS A 238 9.30 -17.93 -18.77
CA LYS A 238 9.17 -18.81 -17.62
C LYS A 238 10.44 -18.72 -16.78
N SER A 239 10.32 -18.38 -15.50
CA SER A 239 11.45 -18.38 -14.58
C SER A 239 11.98 -19.80 -14.36
N ASP A 240 13.20 -19.91 -13.87
CA ASP A 240 13.66 -21.15 -13.26
C ASP A 240 12.79 -21.56 -12.06
N LEU A 241 12.94 -22.82 -11.63
CA LEU A 241 12.25 -23.34 -10.46
C LEU A 241 12.82 -22.70 -9.18
N ILE A 242 11.91 -22.29 -8.31
CA ILE A 242 12.21 -21.61 -7.05
C ILE A 242 11.71 -22.50 -5.94
N GLU A 243 12.61 -22.89 -5.04
CA GLU A 243 12.25 -23.68 -3.87
C GLU A 243 11.47 -22.81 -2.86
N VAL A 244 10.39 -23.35 -2.32
CA VAL A 244 9.52 -22.65 -1.36
C VAL A 244 9.11 -23.56 -0.21
N GLU A 245 8.67 -22.93 0.87
CA GLU A 245 8.06 -23.62 2.01
C GLU A 245 6.57 -23.86 1.75
N SER A 246 6.07 -25.03 2.17
CA SER A 246 4.64 -25.34 2.15
C SER A 246 3.86 -24.51 3.17
N LEU A 247 2.58 -24.19 2.89
CA LEU A 247 1.70 -23.39 3.76
C LEU A 247 2.24 -21.99 4.12
N GLN A 248 3.20 -21.48 3.36
CA GLN A 248 3.85 -20.20 3.58
C GLN A 248 3.20 -19.13 2.71
N ASN A 249 3.02 -17.94 3.28
CA ASN A 249 2.51 -16.79 2.55
C ASN A 249 3.63 -16.07 1.79
N TYR A 250 3.37 -15.77 0.53
CA TYR A 250 4.24 -15.07 -0.40
C TYR A 250 3.53 -13.89 -1.06
N ILE A 251 4.35 -13.00 -1.59
CA ILE A 251 3.98 -11.81 -2.35
C ILE A 251 4.65 -11.94 -3.71
N LEU A 252 3.85 -11.86 -4.77
CA LEU A 252 4.34 -11.65 -6.13
C LEU A 252 3.95 -10.23 -6.57
N SER A 253 4.93 -9.42 -6.99
CA SER A 253 4.70 -8.14 -7.66
C SER A 253 5.41 -8.08 -9.01
N VAL A 254 4.89 -7.29 -9.94
CA VAL A 254 5.46 -7.09 -11.27
C VAL A 254 5.06 -5.72 -11.80
N TRP A 255 5.99 -5.04 -12.48
CA TRP A 255 5.69 -3.88 -13.31
C TRP A 255 5.29 -4.34 -14.70
N PHE A 256 4.21 -3.78 -15.22
CA PHE A 256 3.74 -4.12 -16.56
C PHE A 256 3.29 -2.89 -17.34
N LYS A 257 3.46 -2.96 -18.66
CA LYS A 257 2.95 -1.99 -19.63
C LYS A 257 2.17 -2.73 -20.70
N THR A 258 1.11 -2.12 -21.23
CA THR A 258 0.30 -2.74 -22.28
C THR A 258 0.11 -1.77 -23.45
N GLN A 259 0.06 -2.29 -24.66
CA GLN A 259 -0.26 -1.53 -25.87
C GLN A 259 -1.20 -2.34 -26.76
N GLY A 260 -2.36 -1.74 -27.06
CA GLY A 260 -3.34 -2.34 -27.98
C GLY A 260 -3.85 -3.71 -27.54
N VAL A 261 -3.85 -4.00 -26.23
CA VAL A 261 -4.27 -5.30 -25.72
C VAL A 261 -5.79 -5.44 -25.84
N GLY A 262 -6.24 -6.51 -26.49
CA GLY A 262 -7.67 -6.79 -26.68
C GLY A 262 -7.95 -8.29 -26.77
N GLY A 263 -9.12 -8.64 -27.30
CA GLY A 263 -9.55 -10.03 -27.48
C GLY A 263 -10.37 -10.59 -26.33
N THR A 264 -10.55 -11.90 -26.30
CA THR A 264 -11.38 -12.60 -25.30
C THR A 264 -10.80 -12.44 -23.89
N ASN A 265 -9.54 -12.81 -23.67
CA ASN A 265 -8.92 -12.74 -22.34
C ASN A 265 -7.90 -11.59 -22.22
N ALA A 266 -7.71 -11.13 -21.00
CA ALA A 266 -6.63 -10.21 -20.69
C ALA A 266 -5.30 -10.96 -20.47
N PRO A 267 -4.14 -10.34 -20.75
CA PRO A 267 -2.85 -10.89 -20.41
C PRO A 267 -2.73 -11.14 -18.90
N ALA A 268 -1.84 -12.04 -18.51
CA ALA A 268 -1.75 -12.57 -17.17
C ALA A 268 -0.31 -12.78 -16.71
N ILE A 269 -0.11 -12.73 -15.39
CA ILE A 269 1.03 -13.35 -14.72
C ILE A 269 0.53 -14.45 -13.79
N ARG A 270 1.34 -15.50 -13.66
CA ARG A 270 0.98 -16.77 -13.04
C ARG A 270 2.15 -17.32 -12.24
N VAL A 271 1.85 -17.84 -11.06
CA VAL A 271 2.69 -18.66 -10.19
C VAL A 271 2.17 -20.08 -10.28
N VAL A 272 3.02 -21.01 -10.71
CA VAL A 272 2.67 -22.43 -10.78
C VAL A 272 3.32 -23.15 -9.62
N GLU A 273 2.49 -23.73 -8.76
CA GLU A 273 2.92 -24.59 -7.65
C GLU A 273 3.16 -26.01 -8.14
N LEU A 274 4.28 -26.58 -7.70
CA LEU A 274 4.67 -27.95 -7.98
C LEU A 274 4.99 -28.69 -6.67
N ASP A 275 4.75 -29.99 -6.66
CA ASP A 275 5.18 -30.87 -5.57
C ASP A 275 6.69 -31.16 -5.59
N ALA A 276 7.18 -31.94 -4.63
CA ALA A 276 8.58 -32.36 -4.55
C ALA A 276 9.09 -33.10 -5.82
N ASN A 277 8.19 -33.75 -6.55
CA ASN A 277 8.47 -34.45 -7.81
C ASN A 277 8.29 -33.55 -9.06
N LYS A 278 8.10 -32.23 -8.86
CA LYS A 278 7.86 -31.22 -9.90
C LYS A 278 6.56 -31.41 -10.68
N LYS A 279 5.59 -32.17 -10.15
CA LYS A 279 4.25 -32.28 -10.73
C LYS A 279 3.44 -31.04 -10.39
N SER A 280 2.72 -30.49 -11.37
CA SER A 280 1.88 -29.31 -11.15
C SER A 280 0.72 -29.61 -10.21
N LEU A 281 0.54 -28.73 -9.23
CA LEU A 281 -0.52 -28.78 -8.23
C LEU A 281 -1.59 -27.74 -8.51
N LYS A 282 -1.17 -26.48 -8.70
CA LYS A 282 -2.06 -25.33 -8.80
C LYS A 282 -1.40 -24.19 -9.57
N ASN A 283 -2.23 -23.36 -10.20
CA ASN A 283 -1.80 -22.09 -10.78
C ASN A 283 -2.55 -20.94 -10.10
N ILE A 284 -1.83 -19.91 -9.68
CA ILE A 284 -2.36 -18.72 -9.00
C ILE A 284 -1.82 -17.49 -9.72
N GLY A 285 -2.61 -16.44 -9.87
CA GLY A 285 -2.12 -15.24 -10.52
C GLY A 285 -3.16 -14.15 -10.61
N PHE A 286 -2.90 -13.18 -11.48
CA PHE A 286 -3.86 -12.14 -11.78
C PHE A 286 -3.77 -11.73 -13.24
N ASN A 287 -4.84 -11.12 -13.73
CA ASN A 287 -4.91 -10.58 -15.08
C ASN A 287 -4.50 -9.09 -15.06
N PHE A 288 -3.80 -8.67 -16.09
CA PHE A 288 -3.46 -7.28 -16.38
C PHE A 288 -4.68 -6.56 -16.99
N LYS A 289 -4.63 -5.23 -17.04
CA LYS A 289 -5.71 -4.44 -17.67
C LYS A 289 -5.58 -4.52 -19.20
N LYS A 290 -6.72 -4.62 -19.90
CA LYS A 290 -6.77 -4.51 -21.38
C LYS A 290 -6.52 -3.07 -21.83
N GLY A 291 -6.31 -2.87 -23.14
CA GLY A 291 -6.07 -1.58 -23.78
C GLY A 291 -4.60 -1.18 -23.79
N THR A 292 -4.37 0.13 -23.83
CA THR A 292 -3.03 0.73 -23.74
C THR A 292 -2.89 1.39 -22.38
N ASN A 293 -1.94 0.94 -21.58
CA ASN A 293 -1.68 1.46 -20.24
C ASN A 293 -0.18 1.65 -20.06
N ASP A 294 0.21 2.73 -19.40
CA ASP A 294 1.61 2.95 -19.04
C ASP A 294 2.06 2.00 -17.91
N TRP A 295 3.36 1.99 -17.63
CA TRP A 295 3.95 1.17 -16.58
C TRP A 295 3.19 1.32 -15.27
N THR A 296 2.62 0.20 -14.82
CA THR A 296 1.85 0.10 -13.59
C THR A 296 2.33 -1.12 -12.83
N GLN A 297 2.50 -1.00 -11.52
CA GLN A 297 2.79 -2.16 -10.67
C GLN A 297 1.50 -2.86 -10.27
N LYS A 298 1.51 -4.19 -10.26
CA LYS A 298 0.45 -4.97 -9.64
C LYS A 298 1.04 -6.09 -8.78
N GLN A 299 0.33 -6.42 -7.72
CA GLN A 299 0.76 -7.38 -6.73
C GLN A 299 -0.39 -8.33 -6.36
N ILE A 300 -0.04 -9.58 -6.04
CA ILE A 300 -0.90 -10.50 -5.30
C ILE A 300 -0.18 -11.05 -4.07
N THR A 301 -0.98 -11.50 -3.11
CA THR A 301 -0.51 -12.37 -2.03
C THR A 301 -1.13 -13.75 -2.22
N PHE A 302 -0.37 -14.79 -1.91
CA PHE A 302 -0.84 -16.17 -2.00
C PHE A 302 -0.18 -17.04 -0.93
N LYS A 303 -0.83 -18.16 -0.61
CA LYS A 303 -0.36 -19.17 0.34
C LYS A 303 -0.09 -20.45 -0.44
N THR A 304 1.10 -21.00 -0.31
CA THR A 304 1.45 -22.27 -0.93
C THR A 304 0.62 -23.41 -0.35
N GLY A 305 0.31 -24.41 -1.18
CA GLY A 305 -0.34 -25.65 -0.75
C GLY A 305 0.53 -26.48 0.22
N THR A 306 -0.10 -27.46 0.87
CA THR A 306 0.56 -28.38 1.81
C THR A 306 1.68 -29.20 1.17
N ASN A 307 1.54 -29.54 -0.11
CA ASN A 307 2.48 -30.39 -0.83
C ASN A 307 3.44 -29.60 -1.72
N THR A 308 3.36 -28.27 -1.69
CA THR A 308 4.14 -27.41 -2.58
C THR A 308 5.58 -27.33 -2.11
N ARG A 309 6.51 -27.64 -3.02
CA ARG A 309 7.96 -27.51 -2.78
C ARG A 309 8.63 -26.57 -3.76
N TRP A 310 8.10 -26.46 -4.98
CA TRP A 310 8.65 -25.59 -6.01
C TRP A 310 7.58 -24.68 -6.58
N ILE A 311 8.00 -23.51 -7.02
CA ILE A 311 7.20 -22.65 -7.89
C ILE A 311 8.01 -22.19 -9.10
N TYR A 312 7.31 -21.76 -10.14
CA TYR A 312 7.89 -20.88 -11.15
C TYR A 312 6.87 -19.80 -11.53
N VAL A 313 7.36 -18.70 -12.09
CA VAL A 313 6.55 -17.59 -12.55
C VAL A 313 6.59 -17.51 -14.07
N TYR A 314 5.45 -17.25 -14.70
CA TYR A 314 5.39 -16.94 -16.11
C TYR A 314 4.31 -15.89 -16.41
N ALA A 315 4.45 -15.19 -17.52
CA ALA A 315 3.48 -14.21 -17.99
C ALA A 315 3.09 -14.48 -19.45
N ASN A 316 1.83 -14.31 -19.81
CA ASN A 316 1.34 -14.66 -21.14
C ASN A 316 0.05 -13.93 -21.52
N THR A 317 -0.38 -14.10 -22.77
CA THR A 317 -1.71 -13.75 -23.28
C THR A 317 -2.30 -14.99 -23.93
N TRP A 318 -3.44 -15.49 -23.43
CA TRP A 318 -4.13 -16.66 -24.00
C TRP A 318 -5.47 -16.24 -24.58
N ASP A 319 -5.73 -16.52 -25.85
CA ASP A 319 -6.95 -16.13 -26.55
C ASP A 319 -7.18 -14.61 -26.46
N GLY A 320 -6.16 -13.86 -26.86
CA GLY A 320 -6.17 -12.40 -26.93
C GLY A 320 -5.13 -11.90 -27.91
N TYR A 321 -4.95 -10.58 -27.99
CA TYR A 321 -3.96 -9.96 -28.86
C TYR A 321 -3.33 -8.70 -28.24
N GLY A 322 -2.33 -8.13 -28.92
CA GLY A 322 -1.64 -6.91 -28.51
C GLY A 322 -0.27 -7.16 -27.90
N THR A 323 0.26 -6.16 -27.19
CA THR A 323 1.60 -6.24 -26.59
C THR A 323 1.57 -5.98 -25.08
N LEU A 324 2.25 -6.85 -24.35
CA LEU A 324 2.53 -6.77 -22.92
C LEU A 324 4.04 -6.67 -22.72
N TRP A 325 4.50 -5.75 -21.89
CA TRP A 325 5.84 -5.78 -21.31
C TRP A 325 5.73 -6.12 -19.83
N VAL A 326 6.66 -6.94 -19.35
CA VAL A 326 6.82 -7.25 -17.93
C VAL A 326 8.25 -6.95 -17.50
N ASP A 327 8.37 -6.36 -16.31
CA ASP A 327 9.65 -5.94 -15.73
C ASP A 327 9.61 -6.01 -14.20
N ASP A 328 10.79 -6.03 -13.58
CA ASP A 328 11.01 -6.03 -12.12
C ASP A 328 10.09 -6.98 -11.34
N VAL A 329 10.11 -8.27 -11.72
CA VAL A 329 9.29 -9.31 -11.08
C VAL A 329 9.81 -9.63 -9.68
N GLU A 330 9.08 -9.27 -8.64
CA GLU A 330 9.47 -9.52 -7.24
C GLU A 330 8.66 -10.67 -6.64
N LEU A 331 9.37 -11.68 -6.13
CA LEU A 331 8.79 -12.72 -5.29
C LEU A 331 9.49 -12.72 -3.94
N ARG A 332 8.71 -12.57 -2.87
CA ARG A 332 9.22 -12.59 -1.50
C ARG A 332 8.20 -13.17 -0.53
N PRO A 333 8.62 -13.78 0.59
CA PRO A 333 7.71 -14.18 1.65
C PRO A 333 7.15 -12.94 2.37
N TYR A 334 6.11 -13.15 3.18
CA TYR A 334 5.69 -12.14 4.16
C TYR A 334 6.84 -11.84 5.13
N SER A 335 6.87 -10.63 5.71
CA SER A 335 7.90 -10.27 6.67
C SER A 335 7.80 -11.12 7.93
N TYR A 336 6.59 -11.21 8.49
CA TYR A 336 6.29 -12.08 9.63
C TYR A 336 4.98 -12.83 9.46
N ILE A 337 4.97 -14.07 9.93
CA ILE A 337 3.80 -14.88 10.16
C ILE A 337 3.67 -15.05 11.67
N ILE A 338 2.58 -14.55 12.22
CA ILE A 338 2.27 -14.63 13.63
C ILE A 338 1.13 -15.61 13.83
N TYR A 339 1.34 -16.59 14.69
CA TYR A 339 0.33 -17.61 14.99
C TYR A 339 0.35 -18.00 16.47
N THR A 340 -0.71 -18.65 16.92
CA THR A 340 -0.82 -19.17 18.29
C THR A 340 -1.22 -20.63 18.30
N ASP A 341 -0.75 -21.37 19.30
CA ASP A 341 -1.20 -22.73 19.63
C ASP A 341 -2.32 -22.74 20.70
N GLY A 342 -2.80 -21.56 21.10
CA GLY A 342 -3.79 -21.35 22.17
C GLY A 342 -3.17 -20.98 23.52
N ILE A 343 -1.87 -21.20 23.72
CA ILE A 343 -1.14 -20.86 24.95
C ILE A 343 -0.07 -19.80 24.65
N ASN A 344 0.76 -20.07 23.66
CA ASN A 344 1.84 -19.21 23.20
C ASN A 344 1.48 -18.58 21.86
N THR A 345 2.03 -17.39 21.65
CA THR A 345 2.09 -16.71 20.36
C THR A 345 3.51 -16.78 19.84
N TYR A 346 3.65 -17.00 18.54
CA TYR A 346 4.91 -17.14 17.83
C TYR A 346 4.94 -16.16 16.66
N ALA A 347 6.04 -15.45 16.47
CA ALA A 347 6.30 -14.64 15.29
C ALA A 347 7.45 -15.27 14.49
N LYS A 348 7.10 -15.96 13.41
CA LYS A 348 8.03 -16.59 12.47
C LYS A 348 8.40 -15.57 11.39
N ASN A 349 9.71 -15.34 11.24
CA ASN A 349 10.26 -14.49 10.20
C ASN A 349 10.12 -15.19 8.84
N GLY A 350 9.32 -14.62 7.94
CA GLY A 350 8.99 -15.29 6.69
C GLY A 350 10.17 -15.41 5.73
N TYR A 351 11.20 -14.56 5.86
CA TYR A 351 12.42 -14.69 5.05
C TYR A 351 13.25 -15.91 5.42
N THR A 352 13.17 -16.37 6.67
CA THR A 352 14.16 -17.32 7.21
C THR A 352 13.60 -18.53 7.87
N GLY A 353 12.30 -18.57 8.05
CA GLY A 353 11.60 -19.69 8.64
C GLY A 353 11.81 -19.84 10.15
N LYS A 354 12.64 -19.01 10.78
CA LYS A 354 12.89 -19.06 12.22
C LYS A 354 11.82 -18.31 13.01
N ILE A 355 11.54 -18.80 14.22
CA ILE A 355 10.74 -18.09 15.21
C ILE A 355 11.67 -17.07 15.87
N ASP A 356 11.45 -15.79 15.62
CA ASP A 356 12.26 -14.72 16.21
C ASP A 356 11.69 -14.27 17.57
N TYR A 357 10.37 -14.39 17.76
CA TYR A 357 9.71 -14.07 19.02
C TYR A 357 8.70 -15.15 19.39
N SER A 358 8.61 -15.48 20.68
CA SER A 358 7.57 -16.36 21.23
C SER A 358 7.26 -16.02 22.68
N GLY A 359 6.01 -16.21 23.11
CA GLY A 359 5.61 -15.99 24.50
C GLY A 359 4.10 -16.06 24.70
N THR A 360 3.64 -16.00 25.95
CA THR A 360 2.21 -16.08 26.30
C THR A 360 1.45 -14.76 26.09
N ASP A 361 2.12 -13.61 26.15
CA ASP A 361 1.49 -12.31 25.86
C ASP A 361 1.50 -12.02 24.36
N SER A 362 0.35 -12.23 23.72
CA SER A 362 0.15 -11.95 22.29
C SER A 362 0.48 -10.50 21.92
N THR A 363 0.21 -9.53 22.81
CA THR A 363 0.43 -8.10 22.54
C THR A 363 1.91 -7.84 22.30
N ILE A 364 2.77 -8.34 23.20
CA ILE A 364 4.22 -8.14 23.13
C ILE A 364 4.78 -8.79 21.87
N ILE A 365 4.37 -10.03 21.57
CA ILE A 365 4.90 -10.76 20.41
C ILE A 365 4.49 -10.09 19.08
N ILE A 366 3.22 -9.65 18.98
CA ILE A 366 2.75 -8.91 17.79
C ILE A 366 3.45 -7.57 17.67
N GLN A 367 3.58 -6.82 18.77
CA GLN A 367 4.21 -5.50 18.76
C GLN A 367 5.69 -5.59 18.38
N ASN A 368 6.44 -6.56 18.90
CA ASN A 368 7.85 -6.77 18.52
C ASN A 368 8.01 -6.99 17.00
N ALA A 369 7.12 -7.77 16.38
CA ALA A 369 7.15 -7.99 14.94
C ALA A 369 6.78 -6.73 14.11
N LEU A 370 5.91 -5.87 14.64
CA LEU A 370 5.54 -4.57 14.05
C LEU A 370 6.62 -3.50 14.24
N ASP A 371 7.32 -3.48 15.38
CA ASP A 371 8.37 -2.49 15.67
C ASP A 371 9.64 -2.72 14.85
N MET A 372 9.85 -3.94 14.32
CA MET A 372 10.88 -4.20 13.31
C MET A 372 10.72 -3.35 12.04
N VAL A 373 9.55 -2.76 11.80
CA VAL A 373 9.31 -1.81 10.69
C VAL A 373 9.96 -0.46 10.94
N ASP A 374 9.85 0.08 12.15
CA ASP A 374 10.29 1.45 12.49
C ASP A 374 11.82 1.57 12.58
N ASN A 375 12.51 0.49 12.93
CA ASN A 375 13.97 0.47 13.02
C ASN A 375 14.67 0.47 11.65
N ASN A 376 13.93 0.68 10.56
CA ASN A 376 14.40 0.56 9.20
C ASN A 376 13.95 1.73 8.30
N PRO A 377 14.42 2.97 8.54
CA PRO A 377 14.06 4.18 7.79
C PRO A 377 14.40 4.16 6.28
N THR A 378 15.17 3.18 5.78
CA THR A 378 15.34 2.94 4.33
C THR A 378 14.15 2.26 3.65
N LEU A 379 13.12 1.86 4.40
CA LEU A 379 11.83 1.41 3.83
C LEU A 379 11.03 2.53 3.15
N GLY A 380 11.63 3.70 2.92
CA GLY A 380 11.01 4.97 2.52
C GLY A 380 9.97 4.96 1.38
N LYS A 381 9.67 3.82 0.72
CA LYS A 381 8.50 3.61 -0.14
C LYS A 381 7.89 2.18 -0.15
N LYS A 382 8.42 1.17 0.57
CA LYS A 382 8.01 -0.25 0.41
C LYS A 382 7.15 -0.77 1.58
N GLN A 383 6.10 -1.53 1.25
CA GLN A 383 5.18 -2.12 2.23
C GLN A 383 5.76 -3.35 2.95
N TYR A 384 5.63 -3.39 4.27
CA TYR A 384 5.97 -4.49 5.17
C TYR A 384 4.73 -5.34 5.46
N TYR A 385 4.84 -6.66 5.37
CA TYR A 385 3.67 -7.54 5.46
C TYR A 385 3.72 -8.40 6.70
N VAL A 386 2.78 -8.19 7.62
CA VAL A 386 2.60 -8.98 8.83
C VAL A 386 1.28 -9.73 8.71
N TYR A 387 1.34 -11.05 8.83
CA TYR A 387 0.18 -11.92 8.75
C TYR A 387 -0.11 -12.53 10.10
N LEU A 388 -1.35 -12.41 10.59
CA LEU A 388 -1.79 -13.03 11.83
C LEU A 388 -2.73 -14.21 11.52
N LYS A 389 -2.58 -15.30 12.28
CA LYS A 389 -3.41 -16.48 12.21
C LYS A 389 -3.79 -16.98 13.61
N GLY A 390 -5.07 -16.98 13.92
CA GLY A 390 -5.60 -17.45 15.20
C GLY A 390 -6.36 -16.37 15.97
N LYS A 391 -6.58 -16.63 17.26
CA LYS A 391 -7.37 -15.78 18.15
C LYS A 391 -6.44 -15.14 19.17
N PHE A 392 -6.34 -13.82 19.19
CA PHE A 392 -5.38 -13.07 20.01
C PHE A 392 -6.11 -12.11 20.93
N THR A 393 -5.90 -12.22 22.24
CA THR A 393 -6.33 -11.21 23.21
C THR A 393 -5.19 -10.22 23.41
N VAL A 394 -5.44 -8.93 23.16
CA VAL A 394 -4.41 -7.89 23.17
C VAL A 394 -4.81 -6.68 24.00
N THR A 395 -3.84 -6.04 24.65
CA THR A 395 -4.02 -4.75 25.37
C THR A 395 -3.82 -3.53 24.46
N GLY A 396 -3.52 -3.77 23.18
CA GLY A 396 -3.41 -2.75 22.13
C GLY A 396 -2.10 -2.86 21.36
N ILE A 397 -2.19 -3.00 20.04
CA ILE A 397 -1.05 -3.01 19.12
C ILE A 397 -1.04 -1.75 18.26
N ASN A 398 0.14 -1.20 18.01
CA ASN A 398 0.37 0.00 17.20
C ASN A 398 0.92 -0.38 15.83
N VAL A 399 0.12 -0.18 14.78
CA VAL A 399 0.53 -0.45 13.40
C VAL A 399 1.33 0.73 12.85
N LYS A 400 2.51 0.41 12.34
CA LYS A 400 3.48 1.38 11.83
C LYS A 400 3.18 1.80 10.40
N SER A 401 3.84 2.87 9.95
CA SER A 401 3.73 3.33 8.56
C SER A 401 4.24 2.26 7.58
N ASN A 402 3.74 2.29 6.35
CA ASN A 402 4.07 1.33 5.31
C ASN A 402 3.83 -0.14 5.73
N THR A 403 2.89 -0.41 6.64
CA THR A 403 2.60 -1.77 7.11
C THR A 403 1.30 -2.28 6.53
N VAL A 404 1.31 -3.50 6.01
CA VAL A 404 0.12 -4.29 5.70
C VAL A 404 -0.05 -5.32 6.79
N LEU A 405 -1.05 -5.12 7.64
CA LEU A 405 -1.48 -6.07 8.64
C LEU A 405 -2.62 -6.92 8.06
N ASP A 406 -2.31 -8.16 7.73
CA ASP A 406 -3.23 -9.12 7.13
C ASP A 406 -3.83 -10.00 8.23
N LEU A 407 -5.11 -9.79 8.49
CA LEU A 407 -5.89 -10.40 9.56
C LEU A 407 -6.91 -11.40 9.03
N ARG A 408 -6.87 -11.81 7.76
CA ARG A 408 -7.90 -12.65 7.13
C ARG A 408 -8.16 -13.98 7.84
N GLU A 409 -7.17 -14.55 8.53
CA GLU A 409 -7.32 -15.75 9.38
C GLU A 409 -7.17 -15.42 10.88
N ALA A 410 -7.43 -14.17 11.29
CA ALA A 410 -7.25 -13.69 12.66
C ALA A 410 -8.52 -13.10 13.29
N ILE A 411 -8.63 -13.30 14.60
CA ILE A 411 -9.58 -12.63 15.48
C ILE A 411 -8.76 -11.89 16.54
N ILE A 412 -8.88 -10.56 16.59
CA ILE A 412 -8.25 -9.73 17.62
C ILE A 412 -9.31 -9.34 18.65
N ILE A 413 -9.04 -9.62 19.91
CA ILE A 413 -9.94 -9.34 21.03
C ILE A 413 -9.27 -8.33 21.95
N SER A 414 -10.01 -7.30 22.37
CA SER A 414 -9.51 -6.38 23.38
C SER A 414 -9.37 -7.07 24.75
N SER A 415 -8.38 -6.65 25.52
CA SER A 415 -8.26 -6.99 26.94
C SER A 415 -8.69 -5.81 27.80
N GLY A 416 -9.89 -5.87 28.38
CA GLY A 416 -10.50 -4.79 29.15
C GLY A 416 -10.77 -3.53 28.35
N ASN A 417 -10.62 -2.36 29.00
CA ASN A 417 -10.79 -1.03 28.39
C ASN A 417 -9.54 -0.59 27.61
N THR A 418 -9.21 -1.35 26.57
CA THR A 418 -8.09 -1.07 25.69
C THR A 418 -8.54 -0.97 24.24
N ILE A 419 -7.82 -0.19 23.43
CA ILE A 419 -8.04 -0.11 21.98
C ILE A 419 -7.15 -1.17 21.35
N PRO A 420 -7.70 -2.30 20.86
CA PRO A 420 -6.89 -3.41 20.39
C PRO A 420 -6.03 -3.04 19.18
N LEU A 421 -6.49 -2.14 18.30
CA LEU A 421 -5.76 -1.73 17.11
C LEU A 421 -5.62 -0.20 16.98
N ARG A 422 -4.38 0.29 17.01
CA ARG A 422 -4.05 1.72 16.92
C ARG A 422 -3.16 2.02 15.73
N LEU A 423 -3.48 3.10 15.01
CA LEU A 423 -2.67 3.70 13.95
C LEU A 423 -2.56 5.19 14.29
N SER A 424 -1.39 5.61 14.78
CA SER A 424 -1.16 6.98 15.28
C SER A 424 0.03 7.60 14.58
N GLY A 425 -0.19 8.66 13.80
CA GLY A 425 0.85 9.23 12.94
C GLY A 425 1.27 8.29 11.79
N THR A 426 0.43 7.31 11.48
CA THR A 426 0.72 6.24 10.53
C THR A 426 0.33 6.66 9.10
N SER A 427 1.17 6.35 8.12
CA SER A 427 0.86 6.55 6.70
C SER A 427 1.12 5.34 5.81
N ASN A 428 0.41 5.26 4.68
CA ASN A 428 0.57 4.22 3.65
C ASN A 428 0.41 2.77 4.15
N SER A 429 -0.42 2.58 5.18
CA SER A 429 -0.64 1.27 5.83
C SER A 429 -2.01 0.68 5.46
N LYS A 430 -2.14 -0.64 5.62
CA LYS A 430 -3.37 -1.38 5.29
C LYS A 430 -3.71 -2.37 6.39
N ILE A 431 -4.98 -2.45 6.77
CA ILE A 431 -5.56 -3.54 7.56
C ILE A 431 -6.46 -4.34 6.62
N ILE A 432 -6.24 -5.65 6.51
CA ILE A 432 -6.95 -6.49 5.54
C ILE A 432 -7.62 -7.66 6.27
N GLY A 433 -8.95 -7.74 6.18
CA GLY A 433 -9.75 -8.84 6.70
C GLY A 433 -9.86 -8.88 8.22
N GLY A 434 -10.28 -10.04 8.71
CA GLY A 434 -10.30 -10.39 10.12
C GLY A 434 -11.49 -9.84 10.90
N VAL A 435 -11.53 -10.23 12.17
CA VAL A 435 -12.53 -9.77 13.14
C VAL A 435 -11.83 -9.02 14.26
N ILE A 436 -12.29 -7.80 14.55
CA ILE A 436 -11.89 -7.04 15.74
C ILE A 436 -13.07 -7.03 16.71
N ASP A 437 -12.94 -7.76 17.81
CA ASP A 437 -13.98 -7.93 18.82
C ASP A 437 -13.61 -7.20 20.11
N CYS A 438 -14.40 -6.21 20.47
CA CYS A 438 -14.14 -5.34 21.61
C CYS A 438 -15.02 -5.61 22.83
N ASN A 439 -15.62 -6.81 22.92
CA ASN A 439 -16.60 -7.15 23.94
C ASN A 439 -16.13 -6.99 25.40
N SER A 440 -14.82 -6.80 25.64
CA SER A 440 -14.30 -6.49 26.98
C SER A 440 -14.32 -5.01 27.33
N GLN A 441 -14.64 -4.12 26.39
CA GLN A 441 -14.73 -2.69 26.63
C GLN A 441 -16.02 -2.34 27.37
N THR A 442 -15.95 -1.35 28.24
CA THR A 442 -17.10 -0.81 28.95
C THR A 442 -17.91 0.09 28.01
N ASP A 443 -19.17 -0.27 27.84
CA ASP A 443 -20.19 0.52 27.17
C ASP A 443 -20.28 1.96 27.72
N GLY A 444 -20.21 2.94 26.82
CA GLY A 444 -20.32 4.37 27.14
C GLY A 444 -19.01 5.07 27.44
N ASN A 445 -17.89 4.35 27.51
CA ASN A 445 -16.60 4.97 27.71
C ASN A 445 -16.12 5.66 26.41
N THR A 446 -16.22 6.99 26.36
CA THR A 446 -15.88 7.84 25.19
C THR A 446 -14.46 7.66 24.66
N ASN A 447 -13.54 7.11 25.47
CA ASN A 447 -12.18 6.82 25.06
C ASN A 447 -12.04 5.48 24.30
N MET A 448 -13.07 4.66 24.28
CA MET A 448 -13.02 3.31 23.73
C MET A 448 -13.38 3.27 22.25
N ARG A 449 -12.58 2.51 21.50
CA ARG A 449 -12.88 2.16 20.12
C ARG A 449 -12.17 0.87 19.76
N CYS A 450 -12.64 0.14 18.76
CA CYS A 450 -11.93 -1.05 18.30
C CYS A 450 -10.71 -0.70 17.47
N ILE A 451 -10.89 0.18 16.50
CA ILE A 451 -9.82 0.66 15.63
C ILE A 451 -9.71 2.17 15.75
N SER A 452 -8.52 2.66 16.04
CA SER A 452 -8.23 4.10 16.15
C SER A 452 -7.25 4.53 15.07
N LEU A 453 -7.68 5.40 14.16
CA LEU A 453 -6.87 6.10 13.18
C LEU A 453 -6.72 7.55 13.67
N LEU A 454 -5.60 7.85 14.31
CA LEU A 454 -5.28 9.18 14.82
C LEU A 454 -4.16 9.79 13.98
N ASN A 455 -4.41 10.96 13.39
CA ASN A 455 -3.40 11.66 12.59
C ASN A 455 -2.80 10.78 11.46
N THR A 456 -3.64 10.03 10.74
CA THR A 456 -3.19 9.11 9.68
C THR A 456 -3.31 9.69 8.28
N ASP A 457 -2.53 9.18 7.33
CA ASP A 457 -2.63 9.54 5.91
C ASP A 457 -2.54 8.30 5.01
N LYS A 458 -3.45 8.14 4.05
CA LYS A 458 -3.43 7.00 3.11
C LYS A 458 -3.48 5.63 3.79
N VAL A 459 -4.26 5.50 4.87
CA VAL A 459 -4.54 4.20 5.48
C VAL A 459 -5.74 3.55 4.80
N THR A 460 -5.65 2.24 4.53
CA THR A 460 -6.79 1.43 4.07
C THR A 460 -7.24 0.44 5.12
N ILE A 461 -8.55 0.31 5.35
CA ILE A 461 -9.16 -0.85 6.03
C ILE A 461 -10.06 -1.54 5.02
N ASP A 462 -9.85 -2.84 4.79
CA ASP A 462 -10.54 -3.60 3.73
C ASP A 462 -11.02 -4.96 4.24
N GLY A 463 -12.33 -5.20 4.21
CA GLY A 463 -12.90 -6.53 4.48
C GLY A 463 -12.93 -6.93 5.96
N THR A 464 -12.83 -5.96 6.88
CA THR A 464 -12.75 -6.21 8.32
C THR A 464 -14.13 -6.16 8.99
N GLU A 465 -14.44 -7.15 9.83
CA GLU A 465 -15.57 -7.11 10.77
C GLU A 465 -15.13 -6.41 12.06
N VAL A 466 -15.93 -5.47 12.56
CA VAL A 466 -15.64 -4.72 13.79
C VAL A 466 -16.87 -4.73 14.69
N LYS A 467 -16.72 -5.16 15.95
CA LYS A 467 -17.89 -5.30 16.83
C LYS A 467 -17.62 -5.04 18.29
N ASN A 468 -18.73 -4.80 19.01
CA ASN A 468 -18.78 -4.67 20.46
C ASN A 468 -17.88 -3.55 21.00
N GLY A 469 -17.66 -2.49 20.22
CA GLY A 469 -16.88 -1.33 20.67
C GLY A 469 -17.60 -0.59 21.80
N GLY A 470 -16.89 -0.32 22.89
CA GLY A 470 -17.43 0.38 24.07
C GLY A 470 -17.86 1.83 23.79
N TYR A 471 -17.47 2.39 22.64
CA TYR A 471 -18.03 3.63 22.10
C TYR A 471 -18.12 3.59 20.58
N TYR A 472 -16.99 3.57 19.86
CA TYR A 472 -16.99 3.45 18.39
C TYR A 472 -16.42 2.10 17.92
N GLY A 473 -16.92 1.57 16.81
CA GLY A 473 -16.23 0.50 16.09
C GLY A 473 -14.91 1.04 15.53
N ILE A 474 -15.01 1.98 14.58
CA ILE A 474 -13.84 2.61 13.95
C ILE A 474 -13.87 4.11 14.20
N ASN A 475 -12.76 4.69 14.66
CA ASN A 475 -12.62 6.12 14.88
C ASN A 475 -11.50 6.70 14.02
N LEU A 476 -11.85 7.59 13.08
CA LEU A 476 -10.94 8.35 12.24
C LEU A 476 -10.89 9.78 12.78
N TRP A 477 -9.84 10.10 13.52
CA TRP A 477 -9.64 11.43 14.09
C TRP A 477 -8.45 12.12 13.43
N GLN A 478 -8.69 13.31 12.89
CA GLN A 478 -7.70 14.10 12.16
C GLN A 478 -7.04 13.26 11.07
N ALA A 479 -7.79 12.59 10.20
CA ALA A 479 -7.25 11.61 9.25
C ALA A 479 -7.48 12.07 7.80
N ASN A 480 -6.50 11.89 6.90
CA ASN A 480 -6.59 12.31 5.50
C ASN A 480 -6.44 11.14 4.51
N ASN A 481 -7.11 11.22 3.37
CA ASN A 481 -6.95 10.30 2.24
C ASN A 481 -7.10 8.82 2.62
N ASN A 482 -7.89 8.49 3.65
CA ASN A 482 -8.06 7.11 4.10
C ASN A 482 -9.21 6.45 3.34
N ILE A 483 -9.12 5.13 3.17
CA ILE A 483 -10.11 4.32 2.46
C ILE A 483 -10.60 3.22 3.40
N ILE A 484 -11.87 3.27 3.77
CA ILE A 484 -12.54 2.23 4.58
C ILE A 484 -13.52 1.52 3.67
N LYS A 485 -13.32 0.23 3.39
CA LYS A 485 -14.16 -0.48 2.43
C LYS A 485 -14.46 -1.92 2.81
N ASN A 486 -15.60 -2.42 2.35
CA ASN A 486 -16.04 -3.79 2.61
C ASN A 486 -16.08 -4.10 4.12
N VAL A 487 -16.36 -3.08 4.95
CA VAL A 487 -16.37 -3.22 6.42
C VAL A 487 -17.77 -3.60 6.88
N TYR A 488 -17.84 -4.52 7.83
CA TYR A 488 -19.06 -4.82 8.57
C TYR A 488 -18.88 -4.42 10.03
N SER A 489 -19.48 -3.30 10.44
CA SER A 489 -19.32 -2.76 11.80
C SER A 489 -20.64 -2.75 12.56
N HIS A 490 -20.69 -3.44 13.72
CA HIS A 490 -21.95 -3.70 14.40
C HIS A 490 -21.90 -3.87 15.90
N HIS A 491 -23.04 -3.67 16.57
CA HIS A 491 -23.17 -3.82 18.03
C HIS A 491 -22.20 -2.92 18.81
N ASN A 492 -21.88 -1.72 18.29
CA ASN A 492 -21.07 -0.74 19.00
C ASN A 492 -21.97 0.20 19.82
N PHE A 493 -21.46 0.69 20.96
CA PHE A 493 -22.23 1.49 21.90
C PHE A 493 -22.65 2.87 21.38
N VAL A 494 -21.94 3.48 20.43
CA VAL A 494 -22.37 4.71 19.76
C VAL A 494 -22.44 4.48 18.27
N GLY A 495 -21.29 4.30 17.64
CA GLY A 495 -21.14 4.43 16.20
C GLY A 495 -20.45 3.23 15.57
N GLY A 496 -20.90 2.79 14.41
CA GLY A 496 -20.14 1.83 13.60
C GLY A 496 -18.82 2.42 13.12
N ILE A 497 -18.87 3.64 12.60
CA ILE A 497 -17.70 4.45 12.22
C ILE A 497 -17.91 5.93 12.59
N HIS A 498 -16.85 6.58 13.06
CA HIS A 498 -16.81 7.99 13.38
C HIS A 498 -15.66 8.67 12.63
N LEU A 499 -15.93 9.81 12.00
CA LEU A 499 -14.96 10.71 11.40
C LEU A 499 -15.07 12.09 12.05
N GLY A 500 -13.93 12.74 12.25
CA GLY A 500 -13.91 14.13 12.68
C GLY A 500 -12.52 14.73 12.76
N SER A 501 -12.47 16.05 12.89
CA SER A 501 -11.23 16.79 13.14
C SER A 501 -11.46 18.06 13.94
N ASP A 502 -10.40 18.51 14.59
CA ASP A 502 -10.25 19.80 15.25
C ASP A 502 -8.95 20.52 14.84
N THR A 503 -8.29 20.02 13.79
CA THR A 503 -6.96 20.45 13.38
C THR A 503 -6.98 20.90 11.93
N ALA A 504 -6.42 22.08 11.65
CA ALA A 504 -6.41 22.62 10.30
C ALA A 504 -5.67 21.70 9.32
N GLY A 505 -6.20 21.51 8.13
CA GLY A 505 -5.63 20.62 7.11
C GLY A 505 -5.96 19.14 7.32
N ARG A 506 -6.88 18.79 8.24
CA ARG A 506 -7.17 17.38 8.60
C ARG A 506 -8.65 17.02 8.41
N GLY A 507 -8.91 15.72 8.28
CA GLY A 507 -10.26 15.18 8.03
C GLY A 507 -10.64 15.15 6.56
N TRP A 508 -9.68 15.31 5.64
CA TRP A 508 -9.93 15.54 4.22
C TRP A 508 -9.88 14.27 3.38
N TYR A 509 -10.70 14.21 2.33
CA TYR A 509 -10.64 13.21 1.26
C TYR A 509 -10.72 11.76 1.75
N ASN A 510 -11.44 11.52 2.85
CA ASN A 510 -11.68 10.16 3.33
C ASN A 510 -12.82 9.54 2.54
N THR A 511 -12.66 8.25 2.21
CA THR A 511 -13.67 7.47 1.48
C THR A 511 -14.13 6.30 2.33
N VAL A 512 -15.45 6.15 2.49
CA VAL A 512 -16.07 4.93 3.01
C VAL A 512 -16.91 4.30 1.91
N GLN A 513 -16.70 3.01 1.61
CA GLN A 513 -17.46 2.36 0.54
C GLN A 513 -17.83 0.90 0.79
N ASN A 514 -18.90 0.42 0.16
CA ASN A 514 -19.34 -0.99 0.20
C ASN A 514 -19.43 -1.55 1.63
N SER A 515 -19.95 -0.77 2.57
CA SER A 515 -19.85 -1.09 4.00
C SER A 515 -21.22 -1.14 4.66
N ILE A 516 -21.34 -2.01 5.66
CA ILE A 516 -22.58 -2.27 6.39
C ILE A 516 -22.39 -1.87 7.86
N PHE A 517 -23.26 -1.00 8.35
CA PHE A 517 -23.29 -0.52 9.73
C PHE A 517 -24.60 -0.92 10.41
N LYS A 518 -24.55 -1.92 11.29
CA LYS A 518 -25.76 -2.58 11.79
C LYS A 518 -25.83 -2.63 13.31
N ASN A 519 -27.02 -2.48 13.87
CA ASN A 519 -27.28 -2.68 15.31
C ASN A 519 -26.34 -1.85 16.23
N ASN A 520 -25.89 -0.67 15.79
CA ASN A 520 -25.16 0.25 16.66
C ASN A 520 -26.16 1.07 17.48
N ARG A 521 -25.80 1.48 18.69
CA ARG A 521 -26.79 2.12 19.58
C ARG A 521 -27.29 3.47 19.05
N ILE A 522 -26.41 4.29 18.49
CA ILE A 522 -26.71 5.67 18.07
C ILE A 522 -26.61 5.80 16.55
N SER A 523 -25.43 5.63 15.96
CA SER A 523 -25.22 5.86 14.53
C SER A 523 -24.61 4.67 13.81
N GLY A 524 -25.02 4.42 12.56
CA GLY A 524 -24.24 3.54 11.68
C GLY A 524 -22.92 4.19 11.29
N LEU A 525 -23.03 5.34 10.61
CA LEU A 525 -21.91 6.20 10.21
C LEU A 525 -22.11 7.61 10.79
N SER A 526 -21.04 8.20 11.33
CA SER A 526 -21.06 9.57 11.85
C SER A 526 -19.83 10.35 11.38
N ASP A 527 -20.00 11.30 10.46
CA ASP A 527 -18.98 12.31 10.15
C ASP A 527 -19.37 13.63 10.83
N ARG A 528 -18.59 14.04 11.84
CA ARG A 528 -18.84 15.27 12.59
C ARG A 528 -18.18 16.49 11.98
N GLY A 529 -17.47 16.32 10.88
CA GLY A 529 -16.79 17.38 10.16
C GLY A 529 -15.52 17.86 10.86
N SER A 530 -15.22 19.15 10.70
CA SER A 530 -14.10 19.81 11.35
C SER A 530 -14.58 20.98 12.19
N THR A 531 -14.05 21.10 13.41
CA THR A 531 -14.27 22.29 14.27
C THR A 531 -13.49 23.50 13.81
N VAL A 532 -12.63 23.35 12.79
CA VAL A 532 -11.90 24.44 12.17
C VAL A 532 -12.83 25.18 11.18
N PRO A 533 -13.01 26.50 11.32
CA PRO A 533 -13.85 27.27 10.41
C PRO A 533 -13.41 27.18 8.95
N ASN A 534 -14.39 27.17 8.03
CA ASN A 534 -14.22 27.23 6.57
C ASN A 534 -13.44 26.06 5.94
N GLU A 535 -13.31 24.92 6.63
CA GLU A 535 -12.70 23.74 6.04
C GLU A 535 -13.68 22.94 5.18
N LYS A 536 -13.25 22.66 3.95
CA LYS A 536 -13.95 21.76 3.03
C LYS A 536 -13.29 20.39 3.07
N LEU A 537 -14.02 19.40 3.57
CA LEU A 537 -13.48 18.07 3.83
C LEU A 537 -13.47 17.14 2.62
N TYR A 538 -14.48 17.27 1.75
CA TYR A 538 -14.63 16.43 0.55
C TYR A 538 -14.62 14.92 0.84
N ASN A 539 -15.25 14.50 1.95
CA ASN A 539 -15.38 13.08 2.27
C ASN A 539 -16.46 12.44 1.38
N THR A 540 -16.23 11.18 0.98
CA THR A 540 -17.07 10.43 0.04
C THR A 540 -17.61 9.15 0.67
N TYR A 541 -18.90 8.89 0.47
CA TYR A 541 -19.63 7.73 0.99
C TYR A 541 -20.33 7.01 -0.15
N ASN A 542 -19.96 5.76 -0.45
CA ASN A 542 -20.52 5.05 -1.60
C ASN A 542 -21.00 3.65 -1.24
N SER A 543 -22.20 3.24 -1.67
CA SER A 543 -22.70 1.89 -1.42
C SER A 543 -22.73 1.55 0.08
N ILE A 544 -23.34 2.42 0.88
CA ILE A 544 -23.41 2.28 2.35
C ILE A 544 -24.78 1.78 2.77
N THR A 545 -24.79 0.78 3.64
CA THR A 545 -26.01 0.23 4.24
C THR A 545 -26.00 0.43 5.76
N ALA A 546 -26.93 1.20 6.31
CA ALA A 546 -27.06 1.41 7.76
C ALA A 546 -28.43 0.91 8.27
N ILE A 547 -28.43 -0.14 9.09
CA ILE A 547 -29.66 -0.86 9.47
C ILE A 547 -29.77 -1.00 11.00
N ASN A 548 -30.97 -0.73 11.53
CA ASN A 548 -31.32 -0.96 12.94
C ASN A 548 -30.38 -0.25 13.94
N ASN A 549 -29.90 0.95 13.62
CA ASN A 549 -29.16 1.77 14.59
C ASN A 549 -30.17 2.63 15.34
N ASN A 550 -30.85 2.07 16.35
CA ASN A 550 -32.11 2.63 16.84
C ASN A 550 -32.40 2.50 18.36
N ALA A 551 -31.36 2.42 19.18
CA ALA A 551 -31.52 2.23 20.62
C ALA A 551 -31.90 3.51 21.39
N THR A 552 -31.91 4.68 20.73
CA THR A 552 -32.33 5.95 21.32
C THR A 552 -33.29 6.72 20.39
N SER A 553 -33.95 7.73 20.93
CA SER A 553 -34.77 8.66 20.13
C SER A 553 -33.95 9.55 19.21
N ASP A 554 -32.62 9.57 19.33
CA ASP A 554 -31.71 10.38 18.51
C ASP A 554 -30.82 9.52 17.60
N SER A 555 -31.17 8.25 17.43
CA SER A 555 -30.36 7.33 16.63
C SER A 555 -30.51 7.58 15.13
N ARG A 556 -29.41 7.45 14.38
CA ARG A 556 -29.30 7.85 12.98
C ARG A 556 -28.70 6.70 12.17
N GLY A 557 -29.17 6.45 10.95
CA GLY A 557 -28.45 5.53 10.06
C GLY A 557 -27.10 6.15 9.69
N ILE A 558 -27.16 7.35 9.11
CA ILE A 558 -26.01 8.17 8.75
C ILE A 558 -26.18 9.57 9.36
N PHE A 559 -25.12 10.08 9.99
CA PHE A 559 -25.04 11.43 10.51
C PHE A 559 -23.88 12.18 9.87
N LEU A 560 -24.16 13.34 9.27
CA LEU A 560 -23.19 14.25 8.66
C LEU A 560 -23.35 15.62 9.30
N SER A 561 -22.26 16.20 9.81
CA SER A 561 -22.27 17.53 10.40
C SER A 561 -21.05 18.33 9.98
N GLY A 562 -21.23 19.60 9.63
CA GLY A 562 -20.14 20.57 9.54
C GLY A 562 -19.91 21.27 10.88
N THR A 563 -19.60 20.53 11.96
CA THR A 563 -19.53 21.11 13.31
C THR A 563 -18.39 22.13 13.41
N GLY A 564 -18.64 23.43 13.18
CA GLY A 564 -17.62 24.49 13.22
C GLY A 564 -17.18 25.02 11.84
N SER A 565 -17.28 24.20 10.80
CA SER A 565 -17.15 24.61 9.39
C SER A 565 -18.52 24.67 8.70
N THR A 566 -18.95 25.85 8.23
CA THR A 566 -20.16 25.96 7.38
C THR A 566 -19.99 25.35 6.00
N ASP A 567 -18.76 24.94 5.66
CA ASP A 567 -18.36 24.60 4.30
C ASP A 567 -18.00 23.12 4.15
N ALA A 568 -18.34 22.28 5.14
CA ALA A 568 -18.14 20.84 5.02
C ALA A 568 -18.91 20.30 3.80
N VAL A 569 -18.20 19.64 2.88
CA VAL A 569 -18.76 19.06 1.66
C VAL A 569 -18.72 17.54 1.75
N PHE A 570 -19.88 16.90 1.59
CA PHE A 570 -20.02 15.45 1.59
C PHE A 570 -20.65 14.96 0.28
N THR A 571 -20.09 13.89 -0.29
CA THR A 571 -20.64 13.22 -1.47
C THR A 571 -21.14 11.83 -1.09
N LEU A 572 -22.37 11.51 -1.45
CA LEU A 572 -23.04 10.25 -1.15
C LEU A 572 -23.64 9.64 -2.41
N ASN A 573 -23.37 8.36 -2.64
CA ASN A 573 -23.93 7.58 -3.74
C ASN A 573 -24.36 6.19 -3.27
N ASP A 574 -25.52 5.73 -3.74
CA ASP A 574 -26.08 4.40 -3.46
C ASP A 574 -26.18 4.10 -1.95
N ILE A 575 -27.05 4.83 -1.27
CA ILE A 575 -27.18 4.77 0.19
C ILE A 575 -28.47 4.04 0.58
N THR A 576 -28.40 3.11 1.52
CA THR A 576 -29.56 2.44 2.11
C THR A 576 -29.59 2.63 3.62
N VAL A 577 -30.65 3.22 4.16
CA VAL A 577 -30.83 3.46 5.61
C VAL A 577 -32.19 2.97 6.07
N LEU A 578 -32.20 1.94 6.94
CA LEU A 578 -33.42 1.22 7.33
C LEU A 578 -33.58 1.13 8.86
N ASN A 579 -34.82 1.30 9.34
CA ASN A 579 -35.21 1.07 10.74
C ASN A 579 -34.44 1.88 11.79
N ASN A 580 -33.92 3.05 11.43
CA ASN A 580 -33.26 3.97 12.37
C ASN A 580 -34.28 4.96 12.94
N THR A 581 -33.91 5.84 13.88
CA THR A 581 -34.82 6.94 14.25
C THR A 581 -34.87 7.97 13.12
N HIS A 582 -33.71 8.41 12.65
CA HIS A 582 -33.56 9.12 11.38
C HIS A 582 -32.72 8.27 10.42
N GLY A 583 -33.09 8.17 9.15
CA GLY A 583 -32.33 7.46 8.13
C GLY A 583 -30.99 8.15 7.87
N LEU A 584 -31.01 9.28 7.18
CA LEU A 584 -29.86 10.17 6.95
C LEU A 584 -30.14 11.53 7.57
N LEU A 585 -29.30 11.98 8.49
CA LEU A 585 -29.31 13.32 9.07
C LEU A 585 -28.08 14.12 8.61
N ALA A 586 -28.31 15.25 7.95
CA ALA A 586 -27.27 16.22 7.57
C ALA A 586 -27.49 17.57 8.27
N GLU A 587 -26.45 18.10 8.89
CA GLU A 587 -26.50 19.36 9.65
C GLU A 587 -25.36 20.31 9.27
N ASN A 588 -25.67 21.59 9.05
CA ASN A 588 -24.68 22.65 8.83
C ASN A 588 -23.60 22.29 7.77
N ALA A 589 -24.02 21.74 6.64
CA ALA A 589 -23.11 21.21 5.61
C ALA A 589 -23.68 21.37 4.20
N SER A 590 -22.82 21.15 3.20
CA SER A 590 -23.22 20.91 1.81
C SER A 590 -23.18 19.41 1.51
N VAL A 591 -24.27 18.87 0.97
CA VAL A 591 -24.40 17.45 0.63
C VAL A 591 -24.78 17.25 -0.83
N TYR A 592 -24.11 16.31 -1.46
CA TYR A 592 -24.42 15.84 -2.81
C TYR A 592 -24.83 14.38 -2.71
N ILE A 593 -26.13 14.10 -2.84
CA ILE A 593 -26.70 12.78 -2.62
C ILE A 593 -27.26 12.24 -3.94
N THR A 594 -26.90 11.02 -4.28
CA THR A 594 -27.43 10.27 -5.42
C THR A 594 -27.88 8.89 -4.97
N ASN A 595 -29.08 8.48 -5.37
CA ASN A 595 -29.66 7.15 -5.08
C ASN A 595 -29.73 6.84 -3.57
N LEU A 596 -30.61 7.54 -2.84
CA LEU A 596 -30.87 7.28 -1.42
C LEU A 596 -32.15 6.47 -1.24
N ASN A 597 -32.07 5.31 -0.59
CA ASN A 597 -33.21 4.56 -0.08
C ASN A 597 -33.27 4.66 1.45
N ALA A 598 -34.21 5.45 1.95
CA ALA A 598 -34.47 5.65 3.36
C ALA A 598 -35.87 5.17 3.73
N SER A 599 -35.97 3.95 4.28
CA SER A 599 -37.28 3.35 4.55
C SER A 599 -37.45 2.85 5.98
N TYR A 600 -38.70 2.85 6.46
CA TYR A 600 -39.08 2.33 7.78
C TYR A 600 -38.40 3.01 8.99
N ASN A 601 -37.93 4.25 8.83
CA ASN A 601 -37.32 4.99 9.94
C ASN A 601 -38.40 5.54 10.88
N LYS A 602 -38.14 5.58 12.19
CA LYS A 602 -39.14 5.94 13.22
C LYS A 602 -39.61 7.39 13.10
N GLU A 603 -38.80 8.28 12.52
CA GLU A 603 -39.11 9.70 12.34
C GLU A 603 -38.86 10.21 10.92
N SER A 604 -37.61 10.24 10.45
CA SER A 604 -37.33 10.82 9.13
C SER A 604 -36.54 9.88 8.24
N GLY A 605 -36.85 9.88 6.93
CA GLY A 605 -36.01 9.21 5.94
C GLY A 605 -34.74 10.03 5.69
N LEU A 606 -34.91 11.22 5.12
CA LEU A 606 -33.88 12.24 4.92
C LEU A 606 -34.20 13.45 5.81
N PHE A 607 -33.27 13.85 6.68
CA PHE A 607 -33.41 15.00 7.56
C PHE A 607 -32.25 15.98 7.35
N MET A 608 -32.56 17.21 6.95
CA MET A 608 -31.62 18.28 6.69
C MET A 608 -31.86 19.46 7.64
N ARG A 609 -30.81 19.94 8.31
CA ARG A 609 -30.86 21.08 9.24
C ARG A 609 -29.78 22.11 8.91
N ALA A 610 -30.17 23.32 8.53
CA ALA A 610 -29.26 24.36 8.05
C ALA A 610 -28.28 23.86 6.97
N VAL A 611 -28.79 23.08 6.03
CA VAL A 611 -28.02 22.54 4.90
C VAL A 611 -27.98 23.58 3.77
N ARG A 612 -26.86 23.68 3.06
CA ARG A 612 -26.62 24.71 2.03
C ARG A 612 -26.06 24.12 0.75
N ASN A 613 -26.27 24.77 -0.40
CA ASN A 613 -25.62 24.42 -1.67
C ASN A 613 -25.65 22.92 -1.97
N SER A 614 -26.83 22.31 -1.84
CA SER A 614 -26.97 20.86 -1.80
C SER A 614 -27.83 20.35 -2.95
N THR A 615 -27.41 19.25 -3.54
CA THR A 615 -28.12 18.59 -4.64
C THR A 615 -28.41 17.15 -4.25
N ILE A 616 -29.67 16.76 -4.34
CA ILE A 616 -30.18 15.47 -3.94
C ILE A 616 -30.96 14.89 -5.12
N ILE A 617 -30.56 13.72 -5.60
CA ILE A 617 -31.11 13.07 -6.79
C ILE A 617 -31.49 11.64 -6.47
N ASN A 618 -32.67 11.20 -6.92
CA ASN A 618 -33.18 9.84 -6.77
C ASN A 618 -33.31 9.40 -5.30
N VAL A 619 -34.28 9.97 -4.59
CA VAL A 619 -34.56 9.62 -3.19
C VAL A 619 -35.83 8.78 -3.10
N THR A 620 -35.74 7.60 -2.49
CA THR A 620 -36.87 6.83 -2.00
C THR A 620 -36.97 7.01 -0.49
N ALA A 621 -38.02 7.66 0.01
CA ALA A 621 -38.26 7.91 1.42
C ALA A 621 -39.62 7.33 1.84
N ASN A 622 -39.70 6.02 2.05
CA ASN A 622 -40.97 5.32 2.25
C ASN A 622 -41.20 4.83 3.68
N ASP A 623 -42.44 4.90 4.15
CA ASP A 623 -42.85 4.35 5.45
C ASP A 623 -42.08 4.90 6.67
N ASN A 624 -41.59 6.14 6.58
CA ASN A 624 -40.88 6.81 7.68
C ASN A 624 -41.84 7.67 8.51
N GLY A 625 -41.67 7.64 9.84
CA GLY A 625 -42.35 8.58 10.74
C GLY A 625 -43.86 8.41 10.79
N LYS A 626 -44.42 7.96 11.92
CA LYS A 626 -45.89 7.85 12.12
C LYS A 626 -46.40 8.79 13.21
N LYS A 627 -45.63 9.84 13.53
CA LYS A 627 -45.91 10.80 14.61
C LYS A 627 -45.80 12.24 14.10
N ALA A 628 -46.42 13.19 14.80
CA ALA A 628 -46.35 14.60 14.46
C ALA A 628 -44.90 15.09 14.27
N TYR A 629 -44.69 16.00 13.30
CA TYR A 629 -43.40 16.61 12.94
C TYR A 629 -42.34 15.65 12.33
N SER A 630 -42.74 14.42 12.03
CA SER A 630 -41.92 13.45 11.31
C SER A 630 -42.18 13.54 9.79
N GLY A 631 -41.29 13.00 8.95
CA GLY A 631 -41.52 13.01 7.51
C GLY A 631 -40.47 12.34 6.65
N GLY A 632 -40.85 11.96 5.42
CA GLY A 632 -40.00 11.28 4.45
C GLY A 632 -38.75 12.11 4.15
N ILE A 633 -38.95 13.32 3.64
CA ILE A 633 -37.93 14.38 3.52
C ILE A 633 -38.27 15.53 4.46
N ARG A 634 -37.37 15.85 5.38
CA ARG A 634 -37.51 16.91 6.37
C ARG A 634 -36.39 17.95 6.21
N ILE A 635 -36.75 19.22 6.07
CA ILE A 635 -35.81 20.34 5.94
C ILE A 635 -36.17 21.42 6.96
N ILE A 636 -35.28 21.72 7.89
CA ILE A 636 -35.50 22.77 8.90
C ILE A 636 -34.28 23.66 9.12
N ASP A 637 -34.47 24.74 9.87
CA ASP A 637 -33.38 25.60 10.34
C ASP A 637 -32.66 25.01 11.56
N LEU A 638 -31.45 25.50 11.83
CA LEU A 638 -30.65 25.13 13.01
C LEU A 638 -30.09 26.36 13.69
N PHE A 639 -30.52 26.66 14.93
CA PHE A 639 -29.95 27.74 15.77
C PHE A 639 -29.78 29.08 15.04
N GLY A 640 -30.82 29.52 14.34
CA GLY A 640 -30.81 30.78 13.58
C GLY A 640 -30.09 30.71 12.23
N ARG A 641 -29.64 29.52 11.80
CA ARG A 641 -29.09 29.29 10.46
C ARG A 641 -30.16 28.70 9.55
N ALA A 642 -30.39 29.37 8.44
CA ALA A 642 -31.31 28.95 7.40
C ALA A 642 -30.73 27.80 6.56
N SER A 643 -31.63 26.92 6.09
CA SER A 643 -31.35 26.01 4.98
C SER A 643 -31.53 26.76 3.65
N GLN A 644 -30.62 26.61 2.70
CA GLN A 644 -30.67 27.40 1.46
C GLN A 644 -30.04 26.70 0.27
N ASP A 645 -30.50 27.05 -0.93
CA ASP A 645 -29.89 26.58 -2.18
C ASP A 645 -29.88 25.04 -2.25
N ILE A 646 -31.05 24.44 -2.00
CA ILE A 646 -31.26 22.99 -1.96
C ILE A 646 -32.08 22.59 -3.17
N THR A 647 -31.58 21.62 -3.95
CA THR A 647 -32.31 21.05 -5.07
C THR A 647 -32.54 19.56 -4.83
N VAL A 648 -33.79 19.12 -4.89
CA VAL A 648 -34.21 17.72 -4.74
C VAL A 648 -34.90 17.27 -6.04
N ILE A 649 -34.38 16.23 -6.69
CA ILE A 649 -34.82 15.76 -8.01
C ILE A 649 -35.15 14.26 -7.96
N GLY A 650 -36.27 13.85 -8.59
CA GLY A 650 -36.58 12.44 -8.81
C GLY A 650 -36.87 11.68 -7.52
N THR A 651 -37.77 12.20 -6.69
CA THR A 651 -38.05 11.62 -5.36
C THR A 651 -39.35 10.82 -5.35
N GLU A 652 -39.33 9.65 -4.73
CA GLU A 652 -40.52 8.93 -4.26
C GLU A 652 -40.57 9.02 -2.72
N ALA A 653 -41.61 9.64 -2.18
CA ALA A 653 -41.84 9.69 -0.74
C ALA A 653 -43.28 9.27 -0.44
N ARG A 654 -43.46 8.05 0.08
CA ARG A 654 -44.78 7.46 0.29
C ARG A 654 -45.03 7.00 1.71
N ARG A 655 -46.29 7.07 2.14
CA ARG A 655 -46.76 6.53 3.43
C ARG A 655 -45.98 7.07 4.64
N ASN A 656 -45.52 8.31 4.59
CA ASN A 656 -44.91 8.98 5.75
C ASN A 656 -45.98 9.77 6.53
N TRP A 657 -45.68 10.26 7.73
CA TRP A 657 -46.56 11.24 8.39
C TRP A 657 -46.74 12.47 7.50
N ARG A 658 -45.61 13.06 7.08
CA ARG A 658 -45.52 14.04 5.99
C ARG A 658 -44.53 13.53 4.97
N ASN A 659 -44.89 13.46 3.69
CA ASN A 659 -43.92 13.00 2.68
C ASN A 659 -42.79 14.02 2.49
N ILE A 660 -43.14 15.31 2.38
CA ILE A 660 -42.21 16.44 2.37
C ILE A 660 -42.59 17.42 3.49
N TYR A 661 -41.63 17.74 4.35
CA TYR A 661 -41.78 18.68 5.46
C TYR A 661 -40.67 19.74 5.45
N VAL A 662 -41.00 20.96 5.05
CA VAL A 662 -40.10 22.11 5.08
C VAL A 662 -40.60 23.14 6.08
N PHE A 663 -39.74 23.54 7.02
CA PHE A 663 -40.08 24.52 8.05
C PHE A 663 -38.92 25.47 8.32
N SER A 664 -39.16 26.77 8.16
CA SER A 664 -38.17 27.79 8.47
C SER A 664 -38.77 28.93 9.29
N ASN A 665 -38.00 29.40 10.29
CA ASN A 665 -38.28 30.57 11.12
C ASN A 665 -37.27 31.71 10.89
N VAL A 666 -36.20 31.47 10.13
CA VAL A 666 -35.15 32.46 9.87
C VAL A 666 -34.91 32.72 8.37
N GLY A 667 -35.86 32.32 7.52
CA GLY A 667 -35.89 32.69 6.10
C GLY A 667 -35.01 31.81 5.22
N SER A 668 -35.21 30.50 5.26
CA SER A 668 -34.73 29.57 4.23
C SER A 668 -35.14 30.02 2.82
N LYS A 669 -34.26 29.88 1.84
CA LYS A 669 -34.49 30.35 0.45
C LYS A 669 -34.03 29.34 -0.59
N ASN A 670 -34.57 29.45 -1.81
CA ASN A 670 -34.10 28.67 -2.97
C ASN A 670 -34.15 27.15 -2.74
N ILE A 671 -35.26 26.64 -2.19
CA ILE A 671 -35.48 25.20 -2.04
C ILE A 671 -36.33 24.73 -3.22
N THR A 672 -35.74 23.92 -4.10
CA THR A 672 -36.36 23.42 -5.33
C THR A 672 -36.65 21.93 -5.21
N PHE A 673 -37.87 21.55 -5.59
CA PHE A 673 -38.29 20.16 -5.74
C PHE A 673 -38.72 19.93 -7.19
N ASP A 674 -38.13 18.93 -7.84
CA ASP A 674 -38.41 18.57 -9.23
C ASP A 674 -38.69 17.07 -9.34
N SER A 675 -39.69 16.71 -10.14
CA SER A 675 -40.04 15.31 -10.44
C SER A 675 -40.29 14.49 -9.17
N ILE A 676 -41.22 14.95 -8.33
CA ILE A 676 -41.55 14.31 -7.04
C ILE A 676 -42.86 13.54 -7.10
N ASP A 677 -42.85 12.29 -6.66
CA ASP A 677 -44.02 11.51 -6.27
C ASP A 677 -44.14 11.50 -4.74
N ALA A 678 -45.07 12.29 -4.21
CA ALA A 678 -45.40 12.35 -2.80
C ALA A 678 -46.86 11.94 -2.58
N THR A 679 -47.08 10.68 -2.20
CA THR A 679 -48.42 10.06 -2.09
C THR A 679 -48.64 9.35 -0.76
N ASP A 680 -49.91 9.21 -0.35
CA ASP A 680 -50.33 8.51 0.87
C ASP A 680 -49.76 9.06 2.20
N GLY A 681 -49.50 10.37 2.30
CA GLY A 681 -49.12 10.99 3.57
C GLY A 681 -50.24 10.94 4.61
N VAL A 682 -49.92 10.66 5.88
CA VAL A 682 -50.94 10.56 6.96
C VAL A 682 -51.55 11.92 7.29
N ASP A 683 -50.73 12.97 7.37
CA ASP A 683 -51.14 14.35 7.65
C ASP A 683 -51.16 15.18 6.36
N SER A 684 -50.06 15.16 5.60
CA SER A 684 -49.99 15.83 4.30
C SER A 684 -48.92 15.22 3.41
N ASN A 685 -49.10 15.36 2.09
CA ASN A 685 -48.06 15.00 1.13
C ASN A 685 -46.94 16.05 1.14
N VAL A 686 -47.29 17.34 1.20
CA VAL A 686 -46.32 18.45 1.22
C VAL A 686 -46.74 19.49 2.25
N PHE A 687 -45.82 19.85 3.15
CA PHE A 687 -45.98 20.96 4.10
C PHE A 687 -44.78 21.90 3.98
N ILE A 688 -45.03 23.18 3.71
CA ILE A 688 -44.01 24.23 3.59
C ILE A 688 -44.42 25.43 4.45
N TYR A 689 -43.54 25.88 5.33
CA TYR A 689 -43.76 27.06 6.16
C TYR A 689 -42.50 27.93 6.27
N GLY A 690 -42.66 29.25 6.09
CA GLY A 690 -41.63 30.26 6.35
C GLY A 690 -40.42 30.25 5.42
N VAL A 691 -40.55 29.65 4.24
CA VAL A 691 -39.53 29.66 3.16
C VAL A 691 -39.84 30.82 2.22
N GLN A 692 -38.80 31.57 1.83
CA GLN A 692 -38.88 32.64 0.83
C GLN A 692 -38.55 32.15 -0.57
#